data_AF-A0A356U803-F1
#
_entry.id   AF-A0A356U803-F1
#
_cell.length_a   1.000
_cell.length_b   1.000
_cell.length_c   1.000
_cell.angle_alpha   90.00
_cell.angle_beta   90.00
_cell.angle_gamma   90.00
#
_symmetry.space_group_name_H-M   'P 1'
#
loop_
_entity.id
_entity.type
_entity.pdbx_description
1 polymer ?
#
loop_
_entity_poly.entity_id
_entity_poly.type
_entity_poly.pdbx_seq_one_letter_code
_entity_poly.pdbx_strand_id
1 'polypeptide(L)'
;MPTKKLKTNCLKTNPQVVFLLILLNIFFFSFLLSASAATGIINTDNVNIRSGPATTYDAIGRLNQGSSVEILGSKNDWYQIKTGQLNGWIRNDLINLQKEYSLKVTGSGVNLRSGPGTTYDVVGSSDKGDILTLLDTKGEWYQVKTASGSAAYIKASFVEKIEKAASVPALSSGQQTTTPTSAPVVILDGRQLTFEVPPIIENGRTLVPLRAIFEAMGASVNWDNNTRTVTSVKGTTTVVLSIGSTRPMVNGQVSPLEVAAKIKNDRTLAPLRFVGEAFGGKVDWNNSTRTITITSPTNTGSRANTVVIQGNNTRLRSGPNTTYDIIDSVNEGEKLPIVAERDGWYQVSRGGRPAWVAGWVVNLAWEENEPLPPEEPIEEPKPEPPPKPEKPGPGALWLSYSKDENGFQIRMDSGAKLDADIRESSSKVTYEFKDRQIEGLNLIKQSLGSSEIKAKARNVGDNTIVEIEFPYNTQYQTASEEGGKREVFIIPNSIASVERKSLGKMGDRLIIKTLTPAKCSRTKTGDTVEIRLEGALQGKAQDEYKYSDSTIIKDITFTETTGKTPGTIIRITTNDLGKYIVGQTDAMSTNILLVGKDQIKTRRENLVVLDPGHGGRDTGARRNGFNEKDVNLKIALKVGELLKNKGVEVEYTRTSDVYVELEERAAIANRLNAGLFVSI
;
A
#
# COMPACT_ATOMS: atom_id res chain seq x y z
N MET A 1 45.96 70.76 36.22
CA MET A 1 45.97 69.35 36.68
C MET A 1 44.71 69.08 37.49
N PRO A 2 44.20 67.84 37.54
CA PRO A 2 44.26 66.79 36.51
C PRO A 2 43.23 67.17 35.40
N THR A 3 42.21 66.47 34.90
CA THR A 3 41.75 65.05 34.96
C THR A 3 40.91 64.77 33.69
N LYS A 4 40.79 63.50 33.24
CA LYS A 4 39.76 63.06 32.29
C LYS A 4 38.78 62.10 32.97
N LYS A 5 37.48 62.24 32.68
CA LYS A 5 36.50 61.14 32.66
C LYS A 5 35.61 61.32 31.43
N LEU A 6 35.41 60.25 30.65
CA LEU A 6 34.54 60.29 29.48
C LEU A 6 33.07 60.39 29.92
N LYS A 7 32.27 61.19 29.22
CA LYS A 7 30.82 61.02 29.15
C LYS A 7 30.50 60.26 27.86
N THR A 8 29.90 59.09 27.97
CA THR A 8 29.41 58.32 26.82
C THR A 8 28.14 58.96 26.29
N ASN A 9 28.05 59.22 24.99
CA ASN A 9 26.81 59.71 24.38
C ASN A 9 25.76 58.60 24.32
N CYS A 10 24.52 58.94 24.68
CA CYS A 10 23.39 58.02 24.61
C CYS A 10 22.81 57.99 23.19
N LEU A 11 22.86 56.83 22.51
CA LEU A 11 22.06 56.63 21.29
C LEU A 11 20.60 56.39 21.68
N LYS A 12 19.69 57.16 21.08
CA LYS A 12 18.24 56.91 21.17
C LYS A 12 17.87 55.72 20.29
N THR A 13 17.33 54.66 20.87
CA THR A 13 16.71 53.55 20.13
C THR A 13 15.25 53.86 19.79
N ASN A 14 14.79 53.36 18.64
CA ASN A 14 13.45 53.64 18.11
C ASN A 14 12.41 52.65 18.71
N PRO A 15 11.31 53.12 19.33
CA PRO A 15 10.38 52.26 20.06
C PRO A 15 9.72 51.15 19.24
N GLN A 16 9.61 51.28 17.91
CA GLN A 16 9.02 50.24 17.06
C GLN A 16 9.85 48.94 17.00
N VAL A 17 11.16 48.99 17.25
CA VAL A 17 12.02 47.79 17.22
C VAL A 17 11.87 46.95 18.50
N VAL A 18 11.54 47.58 19.64
CA VAL A 18 11.39 46.89 20.93
C VAL A 18 10.16 46.00 20.95
N PHE A 19 9.06 46.45 20.34
CA PHE A 19 7.77 45.73 20.37
C PHE A 19 7.82 44.37 19.64
N LEU A 20 8.62 44.27 18.57
CA LEU A 20 8.74 43.04 17.77
C LEU A 20 9.54 41.92 18.48
N LEU A 21 10.48 42.28 19.38
CA LEU A 21 11.27 41.33 20.16
C LEU A 21 10.51 40.76 21.38
N ILE A 22 9.53 41.49 21.89
CA ILE A 22 8.71 41.07 23.04
C ILE A 22 7.69 40.00 22.62
N LEU A 23 7.06 40.14 21.44
CA LEU A 23 6.09 39.16 20.93
C LEU A 23 6.70 37.78 20.60
N LEU A 24 8.02 37.69 20.38
CA LEU A 24 8.71 36.43 20.08
C LEU A 24 8.99 35.55 21.33
N ASN A 25 8.71 36.05 22.54
CA ASN A 25 8.99 35.34 23.80
C ASN A 25 7.72 34.95 24.60
N ILE A 26 6.51 35.21 24.08
CA ILE A 26 5.23 35.00 24.80
C ILE A 26 4.40 33.88 24.15
N PHE A 27 5.05 32.83 23.64
CA PHE A 27 4.37 31.66 23.06
C PHE A 27 4.91 30.30 23.57
N PHE A 28 5.56 30.29 24.74
CA PHE A 28 6.19 29.07 25.27
C PHE A 28 6.19 28.95 26.81
N PHE A 29 5.08 29.28 27.49
CA PHE A 29 4.92 28.92 28.91
C PHE A 29 3.48 28.65 29.38
N SER A 30 2.90 27.55 28.90
CA SER A 30 1.68 26.93 29.45
C SER A 30 1.98 25.54 30.01
N PHE A 31 2.93 25.47 30.94
CA PHE A 31 3.31 24.22 31.60
C PHE A 31 2.21 23.71 32.53
N LEU A 32 1.66 22.54 32.20
CA LEU A 32 0.92 21.69 33.15
C LEU A 32 1.82 21.34 34.36
N LEU A 33 1.20 20.90 35.46
CA LEU A 33 1.93 20.32 36.59
C LEU A 33 2.60 19.00 36.17
N SER A 34 3.83 19.08 35.67
CA SER A 34 4.73 17.93 35.65
C SER A 34 4.98 17.48 37.09
N ALA A 35 4.67 16.21 37.39
CA ALA A 35 5.28 15.56 38.55
C ALA A 35 6.80 15.58 38.35
N SER A 36 7.55 15.97 39.37
CA SER A 36 9.01 15.99 39.28
C SER A 36 9.50 14.54 39.22
N ALA A 37 10.07 14.16 38.07
CA ALA A 37 10.69 12.85 37.89
C ALA A 37 12.00 12.80 38.68
N ALA A 38 12.26 11.67 39.34
CA ALA A 38 13.53 11.49 40.06
C ALA A 38 14.69 11.57 39.06
N THR A 39 15.71 12.38 39.35
CA THR A 39 16.93 12.45 38.54
C THR A 39 18.02 11.57 39.14
N GLY A 40 18.92 11.08 38.28
CA GLY A 40 20.06 10.27 38.68
C GLY A 40 21.34 10.66 37.94
N ILE A 41 22.48 10.43 38.58
CA ILE A 41 23.82 10.66 38.00
C ILE A 41 24.50 9.30 37.79
N ILE A 42 24.94 9.01 36.56
CA ILE A 42 25.69 7.80 36.23
C ILE A 42 27.02 7.78 37.00
N ASN A 43 27.35 6.67 37.67
CA ASN A 43 28.46 6.60 38.62
C ASN A 43 29.75 5.93 38.08
N THR A 44 29.75 5.44 36.83
CA THR A 44 30.91 4.83 36.16
C THR A 44 30.87 5.03 34.63
N ASP A 45 31.96 4.71 33.92
CA ASP A 45 32.11 4.94 32.48
C ASP A 45 31.60 3.78 31.59
N ASN A 46 31.30 4.09 30.32
CA ASN A 46 30.87 3.15 29.27
C ASN A 46 29.62 2.30 29.60
N VAL A 47 28.73 2.83 30.44
CA VAL A 47 27.46 2.18 30.84
C VAL A 47 26.55 2.03 29.62
N ASN A 48 26.25 0.80 29.22
CA ASN A 48 25.35 0.51 28.10
C ASN A 48 23.89 0.78 28.46
N ILE A 49 23.22 1.60 27.66
CA ILE A 49 21.75 1.77 27.66
C ILE A 49 21.16 0.62 26.84
N ARG A 50 20.17 -0.10 27.37
CA ARG A 50 19.52 -1.24 26.69
C ARG A 50 18.07 -0.98 26.29
N SER A 51 17.58 -1.73 25.30
CA SER A 51 16.18 -1.69 24.86
C SER A 51 15.18 -2.30 25.88
N GLY A 52 15.66 -3.11 26.83
CA GLY A 52 14.85 -3.71 27.90
C GLY A 52 15.63 -4.00 29.19
N PRO A 53 14.93 -4.35 30.30
CA PRO A 53 15.49 -4.51 31.65
C PRO A 53 16.19 -5.86 31.88
N ALA A 54 17.09 -6.25 30.98
CA ALA A 54 17.96 -7.42 31.12
C ALA A 54 19.21 -7.29 30.24
N THR A 55 20.26 -8.04 30.57
CA THR A 55 21.53 -8.07 29.79
C THR A 55 21.40 -8.71 28.41
N THR A 56 20.31 -9.40 28.12
CA THR A 56 19.97 -10.01 26.83
C THR A 56 19.41 -9.02 25.80
N TYR A 57 18.90 -7.86 26.23
CA TYR A 57 18.37 -6.83 25.33
C TYR A 57 19.49 -6.01 24.68
N ASP A 58 19.33 -5.64 23.41
CA ASP A 58 20.31 -4.87 22.64
C ASP A 58 20.77 -3.59 23.33
N ALA A 59 22.05 -3.26 23.16
CA ALA A 59 22.62 -2.00 23.59
C ALA A 59 22.31 -0.90 22.55
N ILE A 60 21.45 0.05 22.92
CA ILE A 60 20.95 1.14 22.08
C ILE A 60 21.70 2.48 22.28
N GLY A 61 22.68 2.50 23.20
CA GLY A 61 23.53 3.66 23.46
C GLY A 61 24.49 3.43 24.62
N ARG A 62 25.30 4.44 24.98
CA ARG A 62 26.19 4.43 26.14
C ARG A 62 26.20 5.78 26.86
N LEU A 63 26.46 5.75 28.16
CA LEU A 63 26.73 6.93 29.00
C LEU A 63 28.04 6.75 29.78
N ASN A 64 28.60 7.88 30.21
CA ASN A 64 29.83 7.96 30.99
C ASN A 64 29.57 8.55 32.40
N GLN A 65 30.54 8.45 33.29
CA GLN A 65 30.43 8.92 34.67
C GLN A 65 30.10 10.42 34.72
N GLY A 66 29.22 10.80 35.65
CA GLY A 66 28.72 12.17 35.78
C GLY A 66 27.58 12.54 34.81
N SER A 67 27.20 11.68 33.87
CA SER A 67 26.02 11.91 33.01
C SER A 67 24.75 11.99 33.86
N SER A 68 23.95 13.05 33.66
CA SER A 68 22.64 13.18 34.31
C SER A 68 21.52 12.56 33.47
N VAL A 69 20.59 11.87 34.13
CA VAL A 69 19.45 11.19 33.50
C VAL A 69 18.16 11.41 34.29
N GLU A 70 17.04 11.40 33.59
CA GLU A 70 15.69 11.37 34.16
C GLU A 70 15.26 9.91 34.38
N ILE A 71 14.83 9.55 35.58
CA ILE A 71 14.39 8.19 35.93
C ILE A 71 12.87 8.11 35.75
N LEU A 72 12.43 7.28 34.80
CA LEU A 72 11.02 7.11 34.44
C LEU A 72 10.34 6.01 35.27
N GLY A 73 11.10 5.05 35.80
CA GLY A 73 10.60 3.96 36.64
C GLY A 73 11.64 2.87 36.89
N SER A 74 11.27 1.84 37.64
CA SER A 74 12.10 0.65 37.90
C SER A 74 11.37 -0.65 37.56
N LYS A 75 12.11 -1.64 37.06
CA LYS A 75 11.64 -3.02 36.90
C LYS A 75 12.81 -3.97 37.14
N ASN A 76 12.69 -4.85 38.13
CA ASN A 76 13.80 -5.63 38.69
C ASN A 76 14.97 -4.69 39.02
N ASP A 77 16.21 -5.13 38.83
CA ASP A 77 17.43 -4.33 39.08
C ASP A 77 17.72 -3.26 38.02
N TRP A 78 16.72 -2.82 37.25
CA TRP A 78 16.90 -1.85 36.16
C TRP A 78 16.04 -0.61 36.35
N TYR A 79 16.65 0.56 36.18
CA TYR A 79 15.95 1.83 36.00
C TYR A 79 15.71 2.06 34.51
N GLN A 80 14.47 2.43 34.18
CA GLN A 80 14.16 3.02 32.89
C GLN A 80 14.56 4.50 32.95
N ILE A 81 15.39 4.94 32.01
CA ILE A 81 16.00 6.26 31.98
C ILE A 81 15.68 6.99 30.67
N LYS A 82 15.76 8.32 30.74
CA LYS A 82 15.65 9.23 29.60
C LYS A 82 16.80 10.24 29.61
N THR A 83 17.38 10.45 28.43
CA THR A 83 18.42 11.45 28.20
C THR A 83 18.34 12.00 26.77
N GLY A 84 18.14 13.31 26.64
CA GLY A 84 17.81 13.94 25.35
C GLY A 84 16.54 13.33 24.72
N GLN A 85 16.71 12.68 23.57
CA GLN A 85 15.66 11.95 22.84
C GLN A 85 15.71 10.43 23.08
N LEU A 86 16.69 9.92 23.82
CA LEU A 86 16.93 8.50 24.01
C LEU A 86 16.30 8.00 25.32
N ASN A 87 15.40 7.03 25.19
CA ASN A 87 14.80 6.31 26.30
C ASN A 87 15.34 4.87 26.31
N GLY A 88 15.66 4.31 27.47
CA GLY A 88 16.15 2.94 27.58
C GLY A 88 16.35 2.51 29.02
N TRP A 89 17.14 1.45 29.24
CA TRP A 89 17.32 0.82 30.54
C TRP A 89 18.79 0.75 30.96
N ILE A 90 19.06 1.01 32.23
CA ILE A 90 20.39 0.90 32.88
C ILE A 90 20.22 0.18 34.23
N ARG A 91 21.22 -0.60 34.67
CA ARG A 91 21.17 -1.31 35.95
C ARG A 91 21.22 -0.30 37.12
N ASN A 92 20.40 -0.53 38.15
CA ASN A 92 20.11 0.43 39.21
C ASN A 92 21.35 0.89 40.00
N ASP A 93 22.29 -0.01 40.26
CA ASP A 93 23.57 0.23 40.94
C ASP A 93 24.55 1.12 40.16
N LEU A 94 24.29 1.38 38.87
CA LEU A 94 25.11 2.26 38.04
C LEU A 94 24.66 3.74 38.10
N ILE A 95 23.66 4.07 38.93
CA ILE A 95 23.05 5.41 39.01
C ILE A 95 22.83 5.85 40.45
N ASN A 96 23.32 7.04 40.81
CA ASN A 96 23.09 7.67 42.11
C ASN A 96 21.91 8.66 42.01
N LEU A 97 20.81 8.41 42.73
CA LEU A 97 19.61 9.25 42.74
C LEU A 97 19.83 10.60 43.46
N GLN A 98 19.19 11.67 42.98
CA GLN A 98 19.16 12.99 43.62
C GLN A 98 17.92 13.14 44.53
N LYS A 99 18.02 13.95 45.60
CA LYS A 99 16.95 14.21 46.57
C LYS A 99 16.26 15.55 46.33
N GLU A 100 14.96 15.63 46.65
CA GLU A 100 14.18 16.87 46.62
C GLU A 100 13.78 17.34 48.03
N TYR A 101 13.45 18.63 48.15
CA TYR A 101 12.90 19.22 49.38
C TYR A 101 11.63 20.03 49.07
N SER A 102 10.60 19.84 49.89
CA SER A 102 9.43 20.71 49.94
C SER A 102 9.53 21.67 51.13
N LEU A 103 8.75 22.73 51.10
CA LEU A 103 8.65 23.75 52.15
C LEU A 103 7.21 23.88 52.60
N LYS A 104 6.97 23.79 53.90
CA LYS A 104 5.64 24.00 54.50
C LYS A 104 5.59 25.37 55.17
N VAL A 105 4.66 26.22 54.75
CA VAL A 105 4.50 27.58 55.27
C VAL A 105 3.92 27.55 56.68
N THR A 106 4.56 28.27 57.62
CA THR A 106 4.29 28.16 59.06
C THR A 106 3.44 29.30 59.64
N GLY A 107 3.27 30.39 58.90
CA GLY A 107 2.42 31.54 59.24
C GLY A 107 1.38 31.84 58.16
N SER A 108 0.34 32.60 58.51
CA SER A 108 -0.71 33.05 57.57
C SER A 108 -0.35 34.38 56.91
N GLY A 109 -0.83 34.62 55.69
CA GLY A 109 -0.58 35.86 54.93
C GLY A 109 0.90 36.15 54.64
N VAL A 110 1.74 35.11 54.49
CA VAL A 110 3.18 35.27 54.28
C VAL A 110 3.46 35.76 52.85
N ASN A 111 4.00 36.97 52.74
CA ASN A 111 4.31 37.62 51.46
C ASN A 111 5.34 36.82 50.64
N LEU A 112 4.96 36.45 49.42
CA LEU A 112 5.82 35.93 48.36
C LEU A 112 6.34 37.10 47.51
N ARG A 113 7.63 37.12 47.19
CA ARG A 113 8.29 38.29 46.56
C ARG A 113 8.97 37.98 45.22
N SER A 114 9.16 39.02 44.40
CA SER A 114 9.86 38.94 43.11
C SER A 114 11.36 38.66 43.24
N GLY A 115 11.96 38.89 44.42
CA GLY A 115 13.38 38.64 44.70
C GLY A 115 13.69 38.39 46.18
N PRO A 116 14.92 37.98 46.50
CA PRO A 116 15.34 37.57 47.85
C PRO A 116 15.61 38.78 48.77
N GLY A 117 14.56 39.44 49.24
CA GLY A 117 14.68 40.57 50.17
C GLY A 117 13.35 41.26 50.47
N THR A 118 13.26 41.97 51.60
CA THR A 118 12.04 42.71 52.01
C THR A 118 11.73 43.95 51.17
N THR A 119 12.68 44.38 50.33
CA THR A 119 12.56 45.52 49.39
C THR A 119 12.05 45.13 48.00
N TYR A 120 11.96 43.84 47.68
CA TYR A 120 11.41 43.35 46.41
C TYR A 120 9.88 43.31 46.45
N ASP A 121 9.23 43.57 45.33
CA ASP A 121 7.77 43.62 45.22
C ASP A 121 7.09 42.34 45.72
N VAL A 122 5.93 42.49 46.36
CA VAL A 122 5.08 41.36 46.74
C VAL A 122 4.31 40.90 45.51
N VAL A 123 4.55 39.66 45.09
CA VAL A 123 3.90 39.02 43.91
C VAL A 123 2.77 38.08 44.29
N GLY A 124 2.53 37.90 45.60
CA GLY A 124 1.43 37.12 46.15
C GLY A 124 1.61 36.88 47.65
N SER A 125 0.75 36.05 48.22
CA SER A 125 0.86 35.57 49.60
C SER A 125 0.62 34.06 49.67
N SER A 126 1.15 33.42 50.70
CA SER A 126 0.90 32.01 51.04
C SER A 126 0.44 31.91 52.49
N ASP A 127 -0.40 30.92 52.79
CA ASP A 127 -1.03 30.73 54.09
C ASP A 127 -0.50 29.52 54.88
N LYS A 128 -0.82 29.50 56.17
CA LYS A 128 -0.29 28.50 57.11
C LYS A 128 -0.75 27.09 56.73
N GLY A 129 0.21 26.26 56.34
CA GLY A 129 -0.01 24.89 55.87
C GLY A 129 0.28 24.70 54.38
N ASP A 130 0.41 25.77 53.59
CA ASP A 130 0.76 25.68 52.17
C ASP A 130 2.07 24.91 51.95
N ILE A 131 2.10 24.09 50.91
CA ILE A 131 3.28 23.33 50.48
C ILE A 131 3.83 23.93 49.19
N LEU A 132 5.10 24.35 49.23
CA LEU A 132 5.82 24.98 48.13
C LEU A 132 7.04 24.12 47.76
N THR A 133 7.35 24.00 46.46
CA THR A 133 8.57 23.28 46.02
C THR A 133 9.78 24.20 46.16
N LEU A 134 10.85 23.74 46.82
CA LEU A 134 12.13 24.45 46.83
C LEU A 134 12.79 24.36 45.45
N LEU A 135 13.14 25.50 44.87
CA LEU A 135 13.89 25.57 43.60
C LEU A 135 15.36 25.96 43.83
N ASP A 136 15.64 26.88 44.76
CA ASP A 136 16.98 27.40 45.02
C ASP A 136 17.07 28.02 46.44
N THR A 137 18.27 28.16 47.01
CA THR A 137 18.53 28.76 48.32
C THR A 137 19.55 29.90 48.22
N LYS A 138 19.13 31.12 48.55
CA LYS A 138 19.94 32.35 48.48
C LYS A 138 19.94 33.06 49.84
N GLY A 139 20.85 32.66 50.71
CA GLY A 139 20.94 33.16 52.09
C GLY A 139 19.68 32.80 52.89
N GLU A 140 19.09 33.78 53.58
CA GLU A 140 17.83 33.60 54.31
C GLU A 140 16.57 33.46 53.41
N TRP A 141 16.71 33.45 52.08
CA TRP A 141 15.57 33.37 51.15
C TRP A 141 15.62 32.10 50.33
N TYR A 142 14.47 31.45 50.21
CA TYR A 142 14.27 30.30 49.33
C TYR A 142 13.50 30.75 48.09
N GLN A 143 14.00 30.37 46.90
CA GLN A 143 13.24 30.48 45.66
C GLN A 143 12.30 29.28 45.58
N VAL A 144 11.04 29.53 45.27
CA VAL A 144 9.95 28.54 45.43
C VAL A 144 9.01 28.54 44.24
N LYS A 145 8.41 27.38 43.96
CA LYS A 145 7.28 27.24 43.02
C LYS A 145 5.97 27.18 43.81
N THR A 146 5.03 28.04 43.46
CA THR A 146 3.66 28.03 44.01
C THR A 146 2.81 26.91 43.39
N ALA A 147 1.66 26.60 44.00
CA ALA A 147 0.67 25.69 43.42
C ALA A 147 0.16 26.14 42.04
N SER A 148 0.11 27.46 41.79
CA SER A 148 -0.18 28.06 40.48
C SER A 148 0.98 27.97 39.46
N GLY A 149 2.10 27.36 39.84
CA GLY A 149 3.26 27.13 38.98
C GLY A 149 4.25 28.31 38.86
N SER A 150 3.91 29.48 39.42
CA SER A 150 4.76 30.68 39.41
C SER A 150 5.98 30.52 40.32
N ALA A 151 7.09 31.14 39.93
CA ALA A 151 8.29 31.24 40.76
C ALA A 151 8.28 32.53 41.60
N ALA A 152 8.57 32.42 42.89
CA ALA A 152 8.67 33.54 43.82
C ALA A 152 9.75 33.28 44.88
N TYR A 153 9.93 34.21 45.81
CA TYR A 153 10.83 34.08 46.97
C TYR A 153 10.07 34.19 48.29
N ILE A 154 10.42 33.34 49.25
CA ILE A 154 9.90 33.34 50.63
C ILE A 154 11.07 33.35 51.62
N LYS A 155 10.94 34.05 52.76
CA LYS A 155 11.99 34.04 53.79
C LYS A 155 11.95 32.73 54.55
N ALA A 156 13.12 32.10 54.71
CA ALA A 156 13.31 30.78 55.33
C ALA A 156 12.72 30.66 56.75
N SER A 157 12.60 31.77 57.50
CA SER A 157 12.00 31.79 58.85
C SER A 157 10.48 31.54 58.88
N PHE A 158 9.80 31.58 57.74
CA PHE A 158 8.35 31.31 57.63
C PHE A 158 8.03 29.96 56.98
N VAL A 159 9.02 29.08 56.82
CA VAL A 159 8.86 27.76 56.18
C VAL A 159 9.68 26.66 56.86
N GLU A 160 9.07 25.50 57.03
CA GLU A 160 9.67 24.27 57.50
C GLU A 160 10.14 23.42 56.30
N LYS A 161 11.41 22.96 56.30
CA LYS A 161 11.95 22.08 55.24
C LYS A 161 11.52 20.64 55.49
N ILE A 162 10.85 20.04 54.51
CA ILE A 162 10.43 18.63 54.50
C ILE A 162 11.27 17.92 53.43
N GLU A 163 12.06 16.92 53.83
CA GLU A 163 12.77 16.07 52.86
C GLU A 163 11.77 15.20 52.09
N LYS A 164 11.79 15.29 50.77
CA LYS A 164 10.98 14.46 49.89
C LYS A 164 11.87 13.34 49.35
N ALA A 165 11.73 12.15 49.92
CA ALA A 165 12.41 10.96 49.43
C ALA A 165 12.09 10.74 47.94
N ALA A 166 13.13 10.54 47.12
CA ALA A 166 12.99 10.34 45.68
C ALA A 166 12.45 8.94 45.39
N SER A 167 11.12 8.80 45.39
CA SER A 167 10.42 7.56 45.08
C SER A 167 10.46 7.27 43.58
N VAL A 168 11.39 6.40 43.15
CA VAL A 168 11.34 5.83 41.79
C VAL A 168 10.09 4.96 41.67
N PRO A 169 9.20 5.18 40.68
CA PRO A 169 8.01 4.35 40.51
C PRO A 169 8.38 2.93 40.12
N ALA A 170 7.97 1.94 40.91
CA ALA A 170 8.00 0.55 40.47
C ALA A 170 6.97 0.35 39.35
N LEU A 171 7.41 -0.17 38.20
CA LEU A 171 6.56 -0.41 37.04
C LEU A 171 5.68 -1.65 37.28
N SER A 172 4.54 -1.44 37.92
CA SER A 172 3.53 -2.48 38.12
C SER A 172 2.90 -2.90 36.78
N SER A 173 2.41 -4.14 36.71
CA SER A 173 1.74 -4.72 35.54
C SER A 173 0.29 -4.25 35.36
N GLY A 174 -0.07 -3.06 35.86
CA GLY A 174 -1.41 -2.48 35.73
C GLY A 174 -1.55 -1.63 34.48
N GLN A 175 -2.53 -1.93 33.63
CA GLN A 175 -2.89 -1.06 32.49
C GLN A 175 -3.47 0.27 32.98
N GLN A 176 -2.79 1.38 32.70
CA GLN A 176 -3.41 2.71 32.74
C GLN A 176 -2.99 3.55 31.53
N THR A 177 -3.98 3.99 30.75
CA THR A 177 -3.79 4.57 29.42
C THR A 177 -3.56 6.08 29.47
N THR A 178 -2.32 6.50 29.70
CA THR A 178 -1.90 7.90 29.44
C THR A 178 -1.76 8.12 27.94
N THR A 179 -2.78 8.71 27.29
CA THR A 179 -2.84 8.93 25.83
C THR A 179 -1.65 9.76 25.31
N PRO A 180 -0.70 9.17 24.55
CA PRO A 180 0.47 9.91 24.07
C PRO A 180 0.13 10.76 22.84
N THR A 181 0.77 11.93 22.72
CA THR A 181 0.29 13.05 21.88
C THR A 181 0.71 13.02 20.41
N SER A 182 1.63 12.15 19.99
CA SER A 182 1.99 11.99 18.57
C SER A 182 0.89 11.27 17.77
N ALA A 183 0.80 11.52 16.46
CA ALA A 183 -0.01 10.72 15.57
C ALA A 183 0.71 9.39 15.22
N PRO A 184 0.01 8.25 15.10
CA PRO A 184 0.58 7.01 14.59
C PRO A 184 1.22 7.16 13.20
N VAL A 185 2.35 6.49 12.99
CA VAL A 185 3.08 6.44 11.71
C VAL A 185 2.63 5.22 10.92
N VAL A 186 2.32 5.36 9.63
CA VAL A 186 1.99 4.23 8.75
C VAL A 186 3.12 3.95 7.77
N ILE A 187 3.49 2.68 7.66
CA ILE A 187 4.40 2.11 6.68
C ILE A 187 3.61 1.07 5.88
N LEU A 188 3.69 1.13 4.55
CA LEU A 188 3.14 0.14 3.62
C LEU A 188 4.29 -0.40 2.77
N ASP A 189 4.49 -1.72 2.77
CA ASP A 189 5.52 -2.40 1.96
C ASP A 189 6.92 -1.75 2.12
N GLY A 190 7.31 -1.50 3.37
CA GLY A 190 8.56 -0.83 3.75
C GLY A 190 8.59 0.69 3.58
N ARG A 191 7.60 1.29 2.91
CA ARG A 191 7.53 2.74 2.65
C ARG A 191 6.63 3.46 3.65
N GLN A 192 7.16 4.45 4.38
CA GLN A 192 6.34 5.36 5.19
C GLN A 192 5.38 6.19 4.31
N LEU A 193 4.11 6.25 4.73
CA LEU A 193 3.06 7.06 4.13
C LEU A 193 2.88 8.38 4.90
N THR A 194 2.52 9.43 4.17
CA THR A 194 2.26 10.78 4.67
C THR A 194 0.82 11.17 4.40
N PHE A 195 0.16 11.85 5.34
CA PHE A 195 -1.26 12.17 5.25
C PHE A 195 -1.55 13.65 5.51
N GLU A 196 -2.49 14.23 4.76
CA GLU A 196 -3.02 15.58 4.98
C GLU A 196 -3.82 15.68 6.29
N VAL A 197 -4.49 14.59 6.67
CA VAL A 197 -5.18 14.42 7.96
C VAL A 197 -4.49 13.28 8.70
N PRO A 198 -3.85 13.52 9.85
CA PRO A 198 -3.08 12.48 10.54
C PRO A 198 -3.99 11.36 11.07
N PRO A 199 -3.49 10.11 11.19
CA PRO A 199 -4.15 9.05 11.92
C PRO A 199 -4.53 9.48 13.35
N ILE A 200 -5.71 9.07 13.80
CA ILE A 200 -6.22 9.36 15.14
C ILE A 200 -6.50 8.05 15.89
N ILE A 201 -6.42 8.07 17.22
CA ILE A 201 -6.83 6.95 18.07
C ILE A 201 -8.18 7.30 18.70
N GLU A 202 -9.16 6.41 18.57
CA GLU A 202 -10.49 6.56 19.14
C GLU A 202 -10.99 5.19 19.63
N ASN A 203 -11.52 5.12 20.84
CA ASN A 203 -12.02 3.88 21.47
C ASN A 203 -11.01 2.71 21.39
N GLY A 204 -9.71 2.98 21.54
CA GLY A 204 -8.65 1.97 21.44
C GLY A 204 -8.34 1.47 20.03
N ARG A 205 -8.87 2.13 18.99
CA ARG A 205 -8.61 1.80 17.57
C ARG A 205 -8.00 2.99 16.83
N THR A 206 -6.97 2.72 16.03
CA THR A 206 -6.41 3.73 15.13
C THR A 206 -7.28 3.83 13.89
N LEU A 207 -7.77 5.04 13.60
CA LEU A 207 -8.47 5.38 12.36
C LEU A 207 -7.51 6.12 11.43
N VAL A 208 -7.45 5.70 10.16
CA VAL A 208 -6.52 6.19 9.14
C VAL A 208 -7.26 6.72 7.91
N PRO A 209 -6.68 7.66 7.14
CA PRO A 209 -7.25 8.10 5.86
C PRO A 209 -7.28 6.95 4.85
N LEU A 210 -8.47 6.38 4.65
CA LEU A 210 -8.68 5.15 3.89
C LEU A 210 -8.16 5.29 2.44
N ARG A 211 -8.48 6.41 1.78
CA ARG A 211 -8.12 6.67 0.38
C ARG A 211 -6.61 6.53 0.14
N ALA A 212 -5.79 7.17 0.97
CA ALA A 212 -4.35 7.25 0.77
C ALA A 212 -3.64 5.89 0.92
N ILE A 213 -4.15 5.00 1.78
CA ILE A 213 -3.63 3.63 1.90
C ILE A 213 -4.13 2.75 0.75
N PHE A 214 -5.42 2.80 0.41
CA PHE A 214 -5.98 2.04 -0.71
C PHE A 214 -5.31 2.40 -2.05
N GLU A 215 -5.14 3.69 -2.35
CA GLU A 215 -4.43 4.15 -3.55
C GLU A 215 -2.95 3.75 -3.54
N ALA A 216 -2.27 3.82 -2.38
CA ALA A 216 -0.89 3.34 -2.25
C ALA A 216 -0.76 1.81 -2.39
N MET A 217 -1.79 1.04 -2.00
CA MET A 217 -1.91 -0.40 -2.26
C MET A 217 -2.30 -0.72 -3.71
N GLY A 218 -2.49 0.27 -4.58
CA GLY A 218 -2.85 0.09 -6.00
C GLY A 218 -4.33 -0.15 -6.26
N ALA A 219 -5.22 0.26 -5.34
CA ALA A 219 -6.67 0.25 -5.53
C ALA A 219 -7.17 1.60 -6.06
N SER A 220 -8.17 1.56 -6.94
CA SER A 220 -8.97 2.75 -7.29
C SER A 220 -9.93 3.10 -6.15
N VAL A 221 -10.28 4.38 -5.95
CA VAL A 221 -11.18 4.81 -4.85
C VAL A 221 -12.22 5.84 -5.34
N ASN A 222 -13.48 5.41 -5.41
CA ASN A 222 -14.65 6.21 -5.74
C ASN A 222 -15.42 6.66 -4.48
N TRP A 223 -16.13 7.79 -4.57
CA TRP A 223 -17.02 8.32 -3.54
C TRP A 223 -18.40 8.65 -4.13
N ASP A 224 -19.46 8.06 -3.59
CA ASP A 224 -20.83 8.51 -3.83
C ASP A 224 -21.29 9.40 -2.68
N ASN A 225 -21.54 10.67 -3.00
CA ASN A 225 -21.98 11.68 -2.05
C ASN A 225 -23.44 11.49 -1.59
N ASN A 226 -24.29 10.88 -2.43
CA ASN A 226 -25.71 10.68 -2.14
C ASN A 226 -25.90 9.56 -1.11
N THR A 227 -25.21 8.44 -1.30
CA THR A 227 -25.24 7.28 -0.39
C THR A 227 -24.12 7.33 0.67
N ARG A 228 -23.32 8.41 0.70
CA ARG A 228 -22.16 8.62 1.59
C ARG A 228 -21.26 7.38 1.67
N THR A 229 -20.95 6.79 0.53
CA THR A 229 -20.31 5.48 0.41
C THR A 229 -19.02 5.55 -0.39
N VAL A 230 -17.97 4.94 0.14
CA VAL A 230 -16.70 4.68 -0.57
C VAL A 230 -16.79 3.31 -1.23
N THR A 231 -16.45 3.24 -2.52
CA THR A 231 -16.24 1.99 -3.25
C THR A 231 -14.81 1.98 -3.78
N SER A 232 -14.07 0.92 -3.52
CA SER A 232 -12.66 0.78 -3.94
C SER A 232 -12.42 -0.56 -4.61
N VAL A 233 -11.62 -0.58 -5.68
CA VAL A 233 -11.42 -1.79 -6.52
C VAL A 233 -9.94 -1.98 -6.86
N LYS A 234 -9.43 -3.20 -6.64
CA LYS A 234 -8.07 -3.65 -6.98
C LYS A 234 -8.13 -5.06 -7.57
N GLY A 235 -7.83 -5.19 -8.86
CA GLY A 235 -7.98 -6.48 -9.57
C GLY A 235 -9.43 -6.95 -9.55
N THR A 236 -9.67 -8.17 -9.06
CA THR A 236 -11.02 -8.70 -8.81
C THR A 236 -11.63 -8.26 -7.48
N THR A 237 -10.84 -7.72 -6.55
CA THR A 237 -11.31 -7.38 -5.20
C THR A 237 -12.00 -6.02 -5.16
N THR A 238 -13.23 -6.00 -4.63
CA THR A 238 -14.03 -4.77 -4.42
C THR A 238 -14.36 -4.59 -2.94
N VAL A 239 -14.11 -3.40 -2.42
CA VAL A 239 -14.37 -3.01 -1.03
C VAL A 239 -15.42 -1.91 -1.01
N VAL A 240 -16.46 -2.03 -0.17
CA VAL A 240 -17.49 -1.00 0.01
C VAL A 240 -17.67 -0.64 1.47
N LEU A 241 -17.71 0.66 1.76
CA LEU A 241 -17.77 1.20 3.12
C LEU A 241 -18.61 2.48 3.13
N SER A 242 -19.76 2.42 3.81
CA SER A 242 -20.65 3.57 4.03
C SER A 242 -20.30 4.29 5.33
N ILE A 243 -20.30 5.63 5.31
CA ILE A 243 -20.01 6.45 6.49
C ILE A 243 -21.07 6.21 7.59
N GLY A 244 -20.62 6.00 8.82
CA GLY A 244 -21.47 5.64 9.97
C GLY A 244 -21.81 4.15 10.08
N SER A 245 -21.51 3.33 9.07
CA SER A 245 -21.72 1.88 9.13
C SER A 245 -20.56 1.16 9.84
N THR A 246 -20.90 0.16 10.65
CA THR A 246 -19.99 -0.85 11.20
C THR A 246 -19.94 -2.13 10.34
N ARG A 247 -20.64 -2.18 9.20
CA ARG A 247 -20.73 -3.33 8.28
C ARG A 247 -20.28 -2.97 6.85
N PRO A 248 -18.98 -2.67 6.63
CA PRO A 248 -18.44 -2.61 5.29
C PRO A 248 -18.26 -4.03 4.71
N MET A 249 -18.03 -4.11 3.40
CA MET A 249 -17.89 -5.35 2.65
C MET A 249 -16.56 -5.45 1.91
N VAL A 250 -16.09 -6.68 1.76
CA VAL A 250 -15.00 -7.08 0.85
C VAL A 250 -15.54 -8.21 -0.03
N ASN A 251 -15.57 -8.01 -1.34
CA ASN A 251 -16.22 -8.88 -2.33
C ASN A 251 -17.71 -9.17 -2.02
N GLY A 252 -18.36 -8.25 -1.31
CA GLY A 252 -19.74 -8.38 -0.82
C GLY A 252 -19.92 -9.26 0.43
N GLN A 253 -18.85 -9.86 0.94
CA GLN A 253 -18.84 -10.48 2.28
C GLN A 253 -18.60 -9.39 3.33
N VAL A 254 -19.39 -9.34 4.40
CA VAL A 254 -19.23 -8.31 5.45
C VAL A 254 -18.01 -8.58 6.32
N SER A 255 -17.28 -7.51 6.62
CA SER A 255 -16.12 -7.53 7.52
C SER A 255 -16.32 -6.43 8.58
N PRO A 256 -16.84 -6.75 9.78
CA PRO A 256 -17.28 -5.74 10.74
C PRO A 256 -16.17 -4.80 11.22
N LEU A 257 -16.61 -3.62 11.65
CA LEU A 257 -15.80 -2.63 12.33
C LEU A 257 -16.28 -2.44 13.76
N GLU A 258 -15.34 -2.45 14.72
CA GLU A 258 -15.62 -2.04 16.10
C GLU A 258 -15.92 -0.53 16.23
N VAL A 259 -15.43 0.27 15.29
CA VAL A 259 -15.65 1.72 15.21
C VAL A 259 -16.05 2.08 13.78
N ALA A 260 -17.21 2.71 13.59
CA ALA A 260 -17.68 3.11 12.27
C ALA A 260 -16.74 4.10 11.59
N ALA A 261 -16.66 4.04 10.26
CA ALA A 261 -15.89 5.00 9.49
C ALA A 261 -16.59 6.37 9.41
N LYS A 262 -15.81 7.46 9.40
CA LYS A 262 -16.31 8.83 9.49
C LYS A 262 -15.50 9.82 8.68
N ILE A 263 -16.07 11.00 8.42
CA ILE A 263 -15.37 12.10 7.74
C ILE A 263 -14.75 13.02 8.80
N LYS A 264 -13.49 13.41 8.60
CA LYS A 264 -12.81 14.47 9.34
C LYS A 264 -11.95 15.27 8.37
N ASN A 265 -12.11 16.60 8.33
CA ASN A 265 -11.41 17.52 7.43
C ASN A 265 -11.42 17.01 5.97
N ASP A 266 -12.62 16.72 5.45
CA ASP A 266 -12.88 16.21 4.09
C ASP A 266 -12.11 14.95 3.68
N ARG A 267 -11.70 14.13 4.66
CA ARG A 267 -11.12 12.79 4.45
C ARG A 267 -11.94 11.73 5.19
N THR A 268 -12.16 10.60 4.53
CA THR A 268 -12.75 9.41 5.15
C THR A 268 -11.70 8.68 5.98
N LEU A 269 -11.93 8.65 7.29
CA LEU A 269 -11.14 7.93 8.27
C LEU A 269 -11.87 6.64 8.64
N ALA A 270 -11.19 5.50 8.51
CA ALA A 270 -11.72 4.18 8.83
C ALA A 270 -10.72 3.39 9.70
N PRO A 271 -11.15 2.36 10.44
CA PRO A 271 -10.26 1.56 11.28
C PRO A 271 -9.13 0.93 10.47
N LEU A 272 -7.90 1.17 10.92
CA LEU A 272 -6.67 0.74 10.28
C LEU A 272 -6.67 -0.72 9.83
N ARG A 273 -7.06 -1.64 10.73
CA ARG A 273 -6.94 -3.08 10.48
C ARG A 273 -7.73 -3.47 9.23
N PHE A 274 -8.97 -2.98 9.10
CA PHE A 274 -9.77 -3.14 7.88
C PHE A 274 -9.09 -2.49 6.65
N VAL A 275 -8.53 -1.28 6.78
CA VAL A 275 -7.90 -0.57 5.67
C VAL A 275 -6.62 -1.27 5.15
N GLY A 276 -5.88 -2.01 5.99
CA GLY A 276 -4.77 -2.85 5.54
C GLY A 276 -5.20 -4.24 5.06
N GLU A 277 -6.13 -4.89 5.76
CA GLU A 277 -6.55 -6.28 5.49
C GLU A 277 -7.54 -6.42 4.33
N ALA A 278 -8.30 -5.38 3.95
CA ALA A 278 -9.34 -5.47 2.93
C ALA A 278 -8.83 -5.82 1.51
N PHE A 279 -7.54 -5.60 1.23
CA PHE A 279 -6.86 -6.06 0.02
C PHE A 279 -5.82 -7.15 0.30
N GLY A 280 -6.03 -7.92 1.37
CA GLY A 280 -5.22 -9.09 1.78
C GLY A 280 -3.91 -8.76 2.49
N GLY A 281 -3.66 -7.50 2.87
CA GLY A 281 -2.44 -7.12 3.57
C GLY A 281 -2.43 -7.56 5.04
N LYS A 282 -1.27 -7.97 5.56
CA LYS A 282 -1.07 -8.17 7.01
C LYS A 282 -0.84 -6.81 7.69
N VAL A 283 -1.40 -6.60 8.88
CA VAL A 283 -1.21 -5.36 9.66
C VAL A 283 -0.57 -5.67 11.01
N ASP A 284 0.67 -5.24 11.18
CA ASP A 284 1.44 -5.31 12.42
C ASP A 284 1.46 -3.93 13.12
N TRP A 285 1.28 -3.90 14.45
CA TRP A 285 1.27 -2.67 15.27
C TRP A 285 2.40 -2.70 16.30
N ASN A 286 3.37 -1.81 16.14
CA ASN A 286 4.37 -1.55 17.16
C ASN A 286 3.87 -0.45 18.10
N ASN A 287 3.47 -0.84 19.31
CA ASN A 287 2.92 0.07 20.31
C ASN A 287 3.93 1.06 20.89
N SER A 288 5.23 0.73 20.92
CA SER A 288 6.27 1.59 21.52
C SER A 288 6.74 2.69 20.56
N THR A 289 6.91 2.37 19.28
CA THR A 289 7.21 3.36 18.22
C THR A 289 5.95 4.01 17.64
N ARG A 290 4.77 3.46 17.95
CA ARG A 290 3.46 3.84 17.41
C ARG A 290 3.42 3.73 15.88
N THR A 291 4.18 2.75 15.38
CA THR A 291 4.32 2.44 13.95
C THR A 291 3.38 1.32 13.57
N ILE A 292 2.79 1.50 12.40
CA ILE A 292 1.89 0.57 11.74
C ILE A 292 2.65 0.05 10.53
N THR A 293 2.82 -1.25 10.41
CA THR A 293 3.37 -1.88 9.20
C THR A 293 2.26 -2.64 8.50
N ILE A 294 1.99 -2.27 7.26
CA ILE A 294 1.10 -2.98 6.34
C ILE A 294 1.98 -3.70 5.33
N THR A 295 1.80 -5.01 5.20
CA THR A 295 2.55 -5.86 4.26
C THR A 295 1.56 -6.48 3.29
N SER A 296 1.62 -6.10 2.02
CA SER A 296 0.78 -6.63 0.94
C SER A 296 1.00 -8.15 0.77
N PRO A 297 -0.03 -8.91 0.36
CA PRO A 297 0.11 -10.35 0.17
C PRO A 297 1.01 -10.65 -1.03
N THR A 298 1.88 -11.65 -0.88
CA THR A 298 2.73 -12.15 -1.97
C THR A 298 1.90 -12.87 -3.01
N ASN A 299 1.57 -12.20 -4.12
CA ASN A 299 0.97 -12.86 -5.28
C ASN A 299 1.85 -14.04 -5.74
N THR A 300 1.22 -15.18 -6.01
CA THR A 300 1.86 -16.46 -6.37
C THR A 300 2.35 -16.50 -7.83
N GLY A 301 3.19 -15.53 -8.19
CA GLY A 301 4.03 -15.55 -9.37
C GLY A 301 5.42 -15.06 -8.97
N SER A 302 6.41 -15.96 -8.98
CA SER A 302 7.72 -15.75 -8.38
C SER A 302 8.38 -14.44 -8.86
N ARG A 303 8.65 -13.54 -7.93
CA ARG A 303 9.53 -12.38 -8.16
C ARG A 303 10.92 -12.69 -7.62
N ALA A 304 11.94 -12.34 -8.39
CA ALA A 304 13.31 -12.42 -7.93
C ALA A 304 13.53 -11.49 -6.73
N ASN A 305 14.31 -11.95 -5.75
CA ASN A 305 14.63 -11.16 -4.55
C ASN A 305 15.92 -10.33 -4.72
N THR A 306 16.70 -10.61 -5.77
CA THR A 306 18.07 -10.13 -5.94
C THR A 306 18.37 -9.79 -7.39
N VAL A 307 19.06 -8.67 -7.64
CA VAL A 307 19.73 -8.38 -8.92
C VAL A 307 21.18 -8.86 -8.88
N VAL A 308 21.71 -9.29 -10.02
CA VAL A 308 23.13 -9.58 -10.26
C VAL A 308 23.65 -8.68 -11.36
N ILE A 309 24.57 -7.77 -11.01
CA ILE A 309 25.06 -6.73 -11.91
C ILE A 309 25.79 -7.34 -13.13
N GLN A 310 25.45 -6.88 -14.35
CA GLN A 310 25.98 -7.41 -15.63
C GLN A 310 27.12 -6.59 -16.25
N GLY A 311 27.72 -5.66 -15.52
CA GLY A 311 28.88 -4.91 -16.01
C GLY A 311 29.55 -4.03 -14.97
N ASN A 312 30.86 -3.85 -15.12
CA ASN A 312 31.69 -3.05 -14.22
C ASN A 312 31.37 -1.55 -14.27
N ASN A 313 31.48 -0.87 -13.12
CA ASN A 313 31.09 0.54 -12.94
C ASN A 313 29.63 0.84 -13.34
N THR A 314 28.72 -0.10 -13.11
CA THR A 314 27.27 0.08 -13.23
C THR A 314 26.78 1.13 -12.24
N ARG A 315 26.04 2.12 -12.72
CA ARG A 315 25.69 3.33 -11.96
C ARG A 315 24.39 3.16 -11.16
N LEU A 316 24.47 3.29 -9.85
CA LEU A 316 23.32 3.36 -8.95
C LEU A 316 22.84 4.81 -8.77
N ARG A 317 21.53 5.03 -8.77
CA ARG A 317 20.92 6.38 -8.85
C ARG A 317 19.93 6.71 -7.73
N SER A 318 19.67 8.00 -7.53
CA SER A 318 18.66 8.49 -6.57
C SER A 318 17.20 8.21 -6.97
N GLY A 319 16.94 7.74 -8.19
CA GLY A 319 15.58 7.44 -8.68
C GLY A 319 15.53 6.60 -9.97
N PRO A 320 14.34 6.12 -10.37
CA PRO A 320 14.12 5.12 -11.43
C PRO A 320 14.23 5.66 -12.87
N ASN A 321 15.27 6.43 -13.20
CA ASN A 321 15.62 6.74 -14.59
C ASN A 321 17.04 7.36 -14.73
N THR A 322 17.49 7.52 -15.98
CA THR A 322 18.84 7.97 -16.35
C THR A 322 19.22 9.43 -16.03
N THR A 323 18.32 10.28 -15.51
CA THR A 323 18.63 11.67 -15.13
C THR A 323 18.69 11.89 -13.62
N TYR A 324 18.26 10.92 -12.81
CA TYR A 324 18.52 10.97 -11.38
C TYR A 324 20.02 10.87 -11.10
N ASP A 325 20.50 11.61 -10.11
CA ASP A 325 21.90 11.68 -9.75
C ASP A 325 22.51 10.31 -9.52
N ILE A 326 23.77 10.14 -9.95
CA ILE A 326 24.55 8.95 -9.67
C ILE A 326 25.03 9.09 -8.23
N ILE A 327 24.55 8.21 -7.35
CA ILE A 327 24.86 8.26 -5.90
C ILE A 327 25.89 7.21 -5.49
N ASP A 328 26.10 6.17 -6.32
CA ASP A 328 27.05 5.09 -6.09
C ASP A 328 27.32 4.31 -7.39
N SER A 329 28.29 3.39 -7.41
CA SER A 329 28.55 2.46 -8.51
C SER A 329 28.95 1.06 -8.03
N VAL A 330 28.53 0.05 -8.81
CA VAL A 330 28.68 -1.38 -8.53
C VAL A 330 29.35 -2.11 -9.71
N ASN A 331 30.02 -3.22 -9.43
CA ASN A 331 30.76 -4.00 -10.40
C ASN A 331 30.05 -5.31 -10.79
N GLU A 332 30.53 -5.92 -11.86
CA GLU A 332 29.97 -7.14 -12.43
C GLU A 332 29.98 -8.29 -11.41
N GLY A 333 28.87 -9.03 -11.32
CA GLY A 333 28.70 -10.11 -10.33
C GLY A 333 28.30 -9.65 -8.92
N GLU A 334 28.29 -8.35 -8.60
CA GLU A 334 27.71 -7.88 -7.33
C GLU A 334 26.22 -8.26 -7.24
N LYS A 335 25.79 -8.73 -6.06
CA LYS A 335 24.39 -9.06 -5.74
C LYS A 335 23.79 -7.97 -4.87
N LEU A 336 22.60 -7.47 -5.22
CA LEU A 336 21.88 -6.47 -4.42
C LEU A 336 20.41 -6.91 -4.21
N PRO A 337 19.88 -6.90 -2.97
CA PRO A 337 18.48 -7.20 -2.71
C PRO A 337 17.54 -6.17 -3.34
N ILE A 338 16.45 -6.65 -3.96
CA ILE A 338 15.40 -5.83 -4.58
C ILE A 338 14.42 -5.37 -3.51
N VAL A 339 14.24 -4.05 -3.43
CA VAL A 339 13.32 -3.35 -2.52
C VAL A 339 12.02 -2.97 -3.22
N ALA A 340 12.09 -2.61 -4.51
CA ALA A 340 10.93 -2.28 -5.34
C ALA A 340 11.27 -2.40 -6.84
N GLU A 341 10.24 -2.38 -7.68
CA GLU A 341 10.35 -2.24 -9.13
C GLU A 341 9.46 -1.08 -9.59
N ARG A 342 9.94 -0.27 -10.54
CA ARG A 342 9.17 0.78 -11.22
C ARG A 342 9.78 1.10 -12.58
N ASP A 343 8.94 1.20 -13.61
CA ASP A 343 9.27 1.73 -14.94
C ASP A 343 10.53 1.10 -15.59
N GLY A 344 10.76 -0.20 -15.36
CA GLY A 344 11.95 -0.92 -15.85
C GLY A 344 13.21 -0.74 -15.01
N TRP A 345 13.10 -0.21 -13.79
CA TRP A 345 14.19 -0.06 -12.82
C TRP A 345 13.89 -0.81 -11.53
N TYR A 346 14.94 -1.41 -10.95
CA TYR A 346 14.89 -2.02 -9.63
C TYR A 346 15.45 -1.05 -8.60
N GLN A 347 14.69 -0.78 -7.54
CA GLN A 347 15.20 -0.18 -6.33
C GLN A 347 15.90 -1.28 -5.55
N VAL A 348 17.14 -1.03 -5.15
CA VAL A 348 18.05 -2.02 -4.57
C VAL A 348 18.71 -1.47 -3.32
N SER A 349 19.00 -2.35 -2.36
CA SER A 349 19.66 -1.97 -1.10
C SER A 349 21.16 -2.24 -1.16
N ARG A 350 21.98 -1.22 -0.85
CA ARG A 350 23.43 -1.39 -0.61
C ARG A 350 23.76 -0.76 0.74
N GLY A 351 24.23 -1.57 1.70
CA GLY A 351 24.53 -1.09 3.07
C GLY A 351 23.34 -0.44 3.79
N GLY A 352 22.11 -0.89 3.53
CA GLY A 352 20.88 -0.32 4.09
C GLY A 352 20.42 1.00 3.44
N ARG A 353 21.12 1.49 2.40
CA ARG A 353 20.71 2.68 1.63
C ARG A 353 20.03 2.25 0.33
N PRO A 354 18.85 2.80 -0.01
CA PRO A 354 18.18 2.50 -1.26
C PRO A 354 18.79 3.30 -2.40
N ALA A 355 19.08 2.62 -3.51
CA ALA A 355 19.46 3.22 -4.78
C ALA A 355 18.72 2.53 -5.93
N TRP A 356 18.80 3.07 -7.15
CA TRP A 356 18.12 2.52 -8.31
C TRP A 356 19.10 2.05 -9.38
N VAL A 357 18.88 0.83 -9.89
CA VAL A 357 19.61 0.23 -11.01
C VAL A 357 18.63 -0.11 -12.13
N ALA A 358 19.06 -0.02 -13.39
CA ALA A 358 18.20 -0.30 -14.52
C ALA A 358 18.04 -1.82 -14.73
N GLY A 359 16.84 -2.27 -15.09
CA GLY A 359 16.55 -3.70 -15.30
C GLY A 359 17.35 -4.33 -16.45
N TRP A 360 17.84 -3.52 -17.38
CA TRP A 360 18.65 -3.97 -18.53
C TRP A 360 20.16 -4.01 -18.29
N VAL A 361 20.65 -3.74 -17.06
CA VAL A 361 22.06 -3.93 -16.67
C VAL A 361 22.24 -4.95 -15.54
N VAL A 362 21.22 -5.79 -15.32
CA VAL A 362 21.17 -6.79 -14.27
C VAL A 362 20.53 -8.09 -14.76
N ASN A 363 20.98 -9.22 -14.24
CA ASN A 363 20.20 -10.46 -14.27
C ASN A 363 19.41 -10.58 -12.96
N LEU A 364 18.28 -11.29 -13.02
CA LEU A 364 17.48 -11.60 -11.84
C LEU A 364 17.92 -12.94 -11.25
N ALA A 365 18.12 -12.97 -9.93
CA ALA A 365 18.49 -14.17 -9.20
C ALA A 365 17.39 -14.63 -8.22
N TRP A 366 17.35 -15.93 -8.04
CA TRP A 366 16.51 -16.66 -7.09
C TRP A 366 17.46 -17.34 -6.10
N GLU A 367 17.12 -17.33 -4.81
CA GLU A 367 17.77 -18.19 -3.83
C GLU A 367 16.86 -19.39 -3.55
N GLU A 368 17.33 -20.58 -3.89
CA GLU A 368 16.66 -21.84 -3.52
C GLU A 368 17.13 -22.25 -2.12
N ASN A 369 16.18 -22.21 -1.17
CA ASN A 369 16.11 -22.86 0.13
C ASN A 369 17.38 -23.48 0.76
N GLU A 370 17.64 -23.10 2.03
CA GLU A 370 17.60 -24.10 3.11
C GLU A 370 16.69 -23.62 4.25
N PRO A 371 16.07 -24.54 5.02
CA PRO A 371 15.09 -24.19 6.06
C PRO A 371 15.72 -23.88 7.41
N LEU A 372 15.20 -22.87 8.10
CA LEU A 372 15.44 -22.67 9.53
C LEU A 372 14.35 -23.38 10.36
N PRO A 373 14.68 -23.92 11.55
CA PRO A 373 13.71 -24.58 12.43
C PRO A 373 12.67 -23.58 12.98
N PRO A 374 11.46 -24.02 13.34
CA PRO A 374 10.42 -23.14 13.86
C PRO A 374 10.70 -22.73 15.31
N GLU A 375 10.95 -21.44 15.54
CA GLU A 375 10.66 -20.81 16.83
C GLU A 375 9.18 -20.41 16.87
N GLU A 376 8.45 -20.86 17.88
CA GLU A 376 7.04 -20.51 18.06
C GLU A 376 6.89 -19.03 18.47
N PRO A 377 6.08 -18.21 17.76
CA PRO A 377 5.78 -16.87 18.23
C PRO A 377 4.93 -16.92 19.49
N ILE A 378 5.39 -16.27 20.57
CA ILE A 378 4.55 -15.99 21.72
C ILE A 378 3.56 -14.88 21.32
N GLU A 379 2.40 -15.25 20.77
CA GLU A 379 1.30 -14.31 20.51
C GLU A 379 0.76 -13.77 21.84
N GLU A 380 0.87 -12.46 22.07
CA GLU A 380 0.01 -11.79 23.05
C GLU A 380 -1.46 -11.95 22.60
N PRO A 381 -2.43 -12.06 23.54
CA PRO A 381 -3.81 -12.37 23.21
C PRO A 381 -4.44 -11.29 22.34
N LYS A 382 -4.46 -11.57 21.04
CA LYS A 382 -5.17 -10.83 20.00
C LYS A 382 -6.62 -10.68 20.43
N PRO A 383 -7.14 -9.45 20.68
CA PRO A 383 -8.57 -9.28 20.84
C PRO A 383 -9.22 -9.75 19.53
N GLU A 384 -10.04 -10.79 19.63
CA GLU A 384 -10.70 -11.36 18.46
C GLU A 384 -11.45 -10.24 17.73
N PRO A 385 -11.25 -10.09 16.40
CA PRO A 385 -12.11 -9.20 15.65
C PRO A 385 -13.55 -9.68 15.84
N PRO A 386 -14.53 -8.78 16.10
CA PRO A 386 -15.91 -9.18 16.30
C PRO A 386 -16.33 -10.13 15.17
N PRO A 387 -16.82 -11.34 15.49
CA PRO A 387 -16.87 -12.45 14.54
C PRO A 387 -17.62 -12.01 13.29
N LYS A 388 -16.99 -12.20 12.12
CA LYS A 388 -17.57 -11.78 10.85
C LYS A 388 -18.93 -12.47 10.72
N PRO A 389 -20.06 -11.74 10.69
CA PRO A 389 -21.35 -12.35 10.44
C PRO A 389 -21.31 -12.85 9.01
N GLU A 390 -21.17 -14.16 8.86
CA GLU A 390 -21.09 -14.84 7.57
C GLU A 390 -22.34 -14.58 6.71
N LYS A 391 -23.44 -14.20 7.37
CA LYS A 391 -24.75 -13.95 6.76
C LYS A 391 -25.42 -12.69 7.34
N PRO A 392 -26.22 -11.99 6.53
CA PRO A 392 -27.00 -10.83 6.97
C PRO A 392 -28.00 -11.14 8.08
N GLY A 393 -28.47 -10.07 8.75
CA GLY A 393 -29.63 -10.16 9.64
C GLY A 393 -30.95 -10.43 8.88
N PRO A 394 -32.04 -10.82 9.58
CA PRO A 394 -33.29 -11.22 8.93
C PRO A 394 -34.00 -10.08 8.18
N GLY A 395 -33.83 -8.82 8.60
CA GLY A 395 -34.33 -7.63 7.89
C GLY A 395 -33.32 -6.99 6.93
N ALA A 396 -32.14 -7.58 6.77
CA ALA A 396 -31.09 -7.04 5.89
C ALA A 396 -31.03 -7.82 4.56
N LEU A 397 -30.65 -7.10 3.50
CA LEU A 397 -30.19 -7.65 2.24
C LEU A 397 -28.73 -7.24 2.03
N TRP A 398 -27.89 -8.17 1.61
CA TRP A 398 -26.50 -7.92 1.19
C TRP A 398 -26.33 -8.30 -0.28
N LEU A 399 -25.65 -7.47 -1.07
CA LEU A 399 -25.16 -7.88 -2.39
C LEU A 399 -23.73 -8.42 -2.30
N SER A 400 -23.44 -9.46 -3.07
CA SER A 400 -22.07 -9.87 -3.40
C SER A 400 -21.94 -10.26 -4.88
N TYR A 401 -20.72 -10.43 -5.37
CA TYR A 401 -20.51 -10.92 -6.74
C TYR A 401 -19.23 -11.75 -6.86
N SER A 402 -19.12 -12.56 -7.92
CA SER A 402 -17.85 -13.13 -8.39
C SER A 402 -17.74 -13.10 -9.92
N LYS A 403 -16.51 -13.15 -10.41
CA LYS A 403 -16.17 -13.22 -11.83
C LYS A 403 -15.05 -14.25 -12.00
N ASP A 404 -15.41 -15.45 -12.41
CA ASP A 404 -14.55 -16.63 -12.41
C ASP A 404 -14.85 -17.52 -13.63
N GLU A 405 -14.30 -18.73 -13.69
CA GLU A 405 -14.43 -19.60 -14.87
C GLU A 405 -15.86 -20.11 -15.12
N ASN A 406 -16.74 -20.07 -14.11
CA ASN A 406 -18.15 -20.40 -14.23
C ASN A 406 -18.98 -19.23 -14.81
N GLY A 407 -18.40 -18.03 -14.91
CA GLY A 407 -19.07 -16.83 -15.41
C GLY A 407 -19.07 -15.68 -14.40
N PHE A 408 -20.10 -14.85 -14.50
CA PHE A 408 -20.32 -13.71 -13.62
C PHE A 408 -21.58 -13.94 -12.79
N GLN A 409 -21.45 -13.85 -11.46
CA GLN A 409 -22.55 -14.10 -10.53
C GLN A 409 -22.76 -12.89 -9.63
N ILE A 410 -24.02 -12.49 -9.43
CA ILE A 410 -24.45 -11.55 -8.38
C ILE A 410 -25.31 -12.34 -7.40
N ARG A 411 -24.99 -12.26 -6.11
CA ARG A 411 -25.77 -12.87 -5.02
C ARG A 411 -26.46 -11.79 -4.20
N MET A 412 -27.66 -12.11 -3.73
CA MET A 412 -28.53 -11.29 -2.90
C MET A 412 -28.86 -12.12 -1.66
N ASP A 413 -28.13 -11.93 -0.57
CA ASP A 413 -28.19 -12.74 0.65
C ASP A 413 -29.08 -12.06 1.71
N SER A 414 -29.86 -12.85 2.48
CA SER A 414 -30.64 -12.40 3.65
C SER A 414 -30.60 -13.41 4.81
N GLY A 415 -30.71 -12.95 6.06
CA GLY A 415 -30.79 -13.83 7.22
C GLY A 415 -32.11 -14.62 7.31
N ALA A 416 -33.16 -14.09 6.69
CA ALA A 416 -34.48 -14.72 6.54
C ALA A 416 -34.68 -15.18 5.09
N LYS A 417 -35.74 -15.97 4.84
CA LYS A 417 -36.10 -16.32 3.46
C LYS A 417 -36.43 -15.05 2.68
N LEU A 418 -35.99 -14.98 1.43
CA LEU A 418 -36.37 -13.98 0.46
C LEU A 418 -37.69 -14.38 -0.22
N ASP A 419 -38.53 -13.37 -0.41
CA ASP A 419 -39.71 -13.40 -1.27
C ASP A 419 -39.61 -12.15 -2.14
N ALA A 420 -39.57 -12.36 -3.46
CA ALA A 420 -39.09 -11.35 -4.40
C ALA A 420 -40.07 -11.19 -5.56
N ASP A 421 -40.62 -9.99 -5.74
CA ASP A 421 -41.42 -9.67 -6.93
C ASP A 421 -40.45 -9.35 -8.08
N ILE A 422 -40.12 -10.38 -8.87
CA ILE A 422 -39.18 -10.27 -10.00
C ILE A 422 -39.90 -9.70 -11.23
N ARG A 423 -39.26 -8.74 -11.90
CA ARG A 423 -39.74 -8.11 -13.14
C ARG A 423 -38.61 -8.05 -14.17
N GLU A 424 -38.81 -8.66 -15.33
CA GLU A 424 -37.73 -8.93 -16.30
C GLU A 424 -37.92 -8.18 -17.62
N SER A 425 -36.81 -7.91 -18.30
CA SER A 425 -36.75 -7.41 -19.67
C SER A 425 -35.44 -7.82 -20.35
N SER A 426 -35.32 -7.61 -21.66
CA SER A 426 -34.22 -8.07 -22.52
C SER A 426 -32.82 -7.51 -22.21
N SER A 427 -32.71 -6.57 -21.27
CA SER A 427 -31.45 -5.99 -20.78
C SER A 427 -31.48 -5.61 -19.29
N LYS A 428 -32.54 -5.96 -18.56
CA LYS A 428 -32.67 -5.61 -17.13
C LYS A 428 -33.59 -6.57 -16.38
N VAL A 429 -33.13 -7.10 -15.25
CA VAL A 429 -33.95 -7.76 -14.23
C VAL A 429 -34.08 -6.84 -13.02
N THR A 430 -35.26 -6.80 -12.42
CA THR A 430 -35.55 -6.04 -11.19
C THR A 430 -36.14 -6.96 -10.15
N TYR A 431 -35.51 -7.05 -8.98
CA TYR A 431 -36.04 -7.74 -7.81
C TYR A 431 -36.59 -6.70 -6.83
N GLU A 432 -37.79 -6.91 -6.32
CA GLU A 432 -38.33 -6.16 -5.17
C GLU A 432 -38.49 -7.09 -3.97
N PHE A 433 -37.66 -6.89 -2.95
CA PHE A 433 -37.63 -7.68 -1.71
C PHE A 433 -38.39 -6.94 -0.61
N LYS A 434 -39.45 -7.58 -0.09
CA LYS A 434 -40.32 -7.02 0.95
C LYS A 434 -39.67 -7.11 2.34
N ASP A 435 -39.85 -6.08 3.16
CA ASP A 435 -39.32 -6.00 4.53
C ASP A 435 -37.80 -6.23 4.63
N ARG A 436 -37.04 -5.75 3.64
CA ARG A 436 -35.56 -5.83 3.61
C ARG A 436 -34.98 -4.47 3.34
N GLN A 437 -33.87 -4.15 4.00
CA GLN A 437 -33.06 -2.95 3.75
C GLN A 437 -31.67 -3.36 3.23
N ILE A 438 -31.17 -2.71 2.18
CA ILE A 438 -29.81 -2.92 1.69
C ILE A 438 -28.79 -2.42 2.71
N GLU A 439 -27.81 -3.26 3.04
CA GLU A 439 -26.61 -2.87 3.79
C GLU A 439 -25.35 -3.12 2.95
N GLY A 440 -24.38 -2.20 3.02
CA GLY A 440 -23.08 -2.34 2.35
C GLY A 440 -23.13 -2.07 0.84
N LEU A 441 -22.81 -3.09 0.04
CA LEU A 441 -22.68 -3.01 -1.43
C LEU A 441 -24.04 -2.74 -2.07
N ASN A 442 -24.26 -1.49 -2.49
CA ASN A 442 -25.47 -1.05 -3.18
C ASN A 442 -25.28 -0.78 -4.68
N LEU A 443 -24.05 -0.85 -5.19
CA LEU A 443 -23.71 -0.63 -6.60
C LEU A 443 -22.54 -1.53 -7.03
N ILE A 444 -22.84 -2.52 -7.87
CA ILE A 444 -21.87 -3.31 -8.63
C ILE A 444 -21.79 -2.72 -10.04
N LYS A 445 -20.57 -2.50 -10.53
CA LYS A 445 -20.26 -2.19 -11.93
C LYS A 445 -19.05 -3.02 -12.33
N GLN A 446 -19.16 -3.86 -13.36
CA GLN A 446 -18.10 -4.77 -13.80
C GLN A 446 -18.07 -4.87 -15.33
N SER A 447 -16.88 -5.02 -15.90
CA SER A 447 -16.73 -5.25 -17.34
C SER A 447 -17.08 -6.71 -17.70
N LEU A 448 -17.75 -6.89 -18.82
CA LEU A 448 -18.23 -8.16 -19.34
C LEU A 448 -17.97 -8.19 -20.85
N GLY A 449 -16.82 -8.75 -21.24
CA GLY A 449 -16.25 -8.51 -22.57
C GLY A 449 -16.04 -7.00 -22.82
N SER A 450 -16.58 -6.50 -23.93
CA SER A 450 -16.55 -5.08 -24.32
C SER A 450 -17.69 -4.22 -23.72
N SER A 451 -18.49 -4.77 -22.80
CA SER A 451 -19.68 -4.11 -22.21
C SER A 451 -19.58 -3.98 -20.68
N GLU A 452 -20.51 -3.27 -20.05
CA GLU A 452 -20.69 -3.22 -18.58
C GLU A 452 -21.91 -4.05 -18.15
N ILE A 453 -21.81 -4.72 -17.00
CA ILE A 453 -22.96 -5.13 -16.19
C ILE A 453 -23.01 -4.26 -14.92
N LYS A 454 -24.21 -3.81 -14.56
CA LYS A 454 -24.47 -2.85 -13.49
C LYS A 454 -25.63 -3.31 -12.62
N ALA A 455 -25.37 -3.66 -11.36
CA ALA A 455 -26.42 -3.94 -10.38
C ALA A 455 -26.53 -2.78 -9.37
N LYS A 456 -27.72 -2.25 -9.16
CA LYS A 456 -27.98 -1.15 -8.22
C LYS A 456 -29.12 -1.50 -7.27
N ALA A 457 -28.84 -1.50 -5.97
CA ALA A 457 -29.83 -1.61 -4.91
C ALA A 457 -30.25 -0.22 -4.38
N ARG A 458 -31.49 -0.11 -3.87
CA ARG A 458 -32.01 1.03 -3.12
C ARG A 458 -33.09 0.57 -2.15
N ASN A 459 -33.26 1.30 -1.05
CA ASN A 459 -34.44 1.13 -0.19
C ASN A 459 -35.58 2.04 -0.70
N VAL A 460 -36.81 1.55 -0.61
CA VAL A 460 -38.05 2.26 -0.99
C VAL A 460 -39.09 1.94 0.07
N GLY A 461 -39.19 2.81 1.07
CA GLY A 461 -39.81 2.43 2.35
C GLY A 461 -39.04 1.26 2.97
N ASP A 462 -39.79 0.30 3.53
CA ASP A 462 -39.24 -0.90 4.18
C ASP A 462 -38.74 -1.97 3.18
N ASN A 463 -39.00 -1.80 1.87
CA ASN A 463 -38.57 -2.70 0.80
C ASN A 463 -37.18 -2.34 0.23
N THR A 464 -36.49 -3.32 -0.36
CA THR A 464 -35.30 -3.11 -1.20
C THR A 464 -35.60 -3.45 -2.66
N ILE A 465 -35.29 -2.53 -3.58
CA ILE A 465 -35.32 -2.79 -5.02
C ILE A 465 -33.88 -2.96 -5.53
N VAL A 466 -33.59 -4.10 -6.15
CA VAL A 466 -32.31 -4.39 -6.83
C VAL A 466 -32.54 -4.45 -8.34
N GLU A 467 -31.85 -3.58 -9.09
CA GLU A 467 -31.92 -3.50 -10.55
C GLU A 467 -30.60 -3.97 -11.16
N ILE A 468 -30.63 -5.08 -11.91
CA ILE A 468 -29.47 -5.63 -12.61
C ILE A 468 -29.63 -5.34 -14.11
N GLU A 469 -28.85 -4.38 -14.61
CA GLU A 469 -28.77 -3.98 -16.03
C GLU A 469 -27.58 -4.68 -16.70
N PHE A 470 -27.81 -5.29 -17.86
CA PHE A 470 -26.84 -6.11 -18.59
C PHE A 470 -27.00 -5.95 -20.12
N PRO A 471 -26.02 -6.39 -20.93
CA PRO A 471 -26.07 -6.15 -22.37
C PRO A 471 -27.24 -6.91 -23.04
N TYR A 472 -27.88 -6.28 -24.02
CA TYR A 472 -28.98 -6.89 -24.78
C TYR A 472 -28.60 -8.25 -25.39
N ASN A 473 -29.54 -9.21 -25.37
CA ASN A 473 -29.35 -10.61 -25.76
C ASN A 473 -28.27 -11.39 -24.95
N THR A 474 -27.88 -10.93 -23.75
CA THR A 474 -27.05 -11.75 -22.85
C THR A 474 -27.91 -12.81 -22.18
N GLN A 475 -27.53 -14.08 -22.34
CA GLN A 475 -28.16 -15.19 -21.63
C GLN A 475 -27.81 -15.12 -20.15
N TYR A 476 -28.79 -15.36 -19.28
CA TYR A 476 -28.63 -15.42 -17.84
C TYR A 476 -29.50 -16.53 -17.24
N GLN A 477 -29.23 -16.87 -15.99
CA GLN A 477 -29.97 -17.83 -15.18
C GLN A 477 -30.19 -17.22 -13.79
N THR A 478 -31.23 -17.69 -13.09
CA THR A 478 -31.51 -17.30 -11.71
C THR A 478 -31.63 -18.54 -10.83
N ALA A 479 -31.11 -18.49 -9.61
CA ALA A 479 -31.16 -19.60 -8.65
C ALA A 479 -31.47 -19.12 -7.23
N SER A 480 -32.35 -19.85 -6.54
CA SER A 480 -32.70 -19.62 -5.14
C SER A 480 -31.99 -20.66 -4.26
N GLU A 481 -31.02 -20.20 -3.47
CA GLU A 481 -30.10 -21.01 -2.66
C GLU A 481 -30.40 -20.95 -1.15
N GLU A 482 -29.77 -21.85 -0.38
CA GLU A 482 -29.83 -21.88 1.08
C GLU A 482 -31.25 -21.92 1.69
N GLY A 483 -32.18 -22.61 1.01
CA GLY A 483 -33.59 -22.65 1.41
C GLY A 483 -34.38 -21.39 1.01
N GLY A 484 -33.88 -20.64 0.03
CA GLY A 484 -34.39 -19.35 -0.39
C GLY A 484 -33.89 -18.19 0.46
N LYS A 485 -32.71 -18.30 1.08
CA LYS A 485 -32.07 -17.18 1.81
C LYS A 485 -31.10 -16.38 0.93
N ARG A 486 -30.74 -16.90 -0.23
CA ARG A 486 -29.93 -16.23 -1.23
C ARG A 486 -30.61 -16.34 -2.59
N GLU A 487 -30.84 -15.22 -3.26
CA GLU A 487 -31.11 -15.22 -4.69
C GLU A 487 -29.80 -14.98 -5.45
N VAL A 488 -29.61 -15.68 -6.58
CA VAL A 488 -28.42 -15.57 -7.43
C VAL A 488 -28.84 -15.26 -8.85
N PHE A 489 -28.22 -14.23 -9.44
CA PHE A 489 -28.28 -13.90 -10.86
C PHE A 489 -26.95 -14.29 -11.51
N ILE A 490 -26.99 -15.14 -12.53
CA ILE A 490 -25.83 -15.79 -13.13
C ILE A 490 -25.80 -15.48 -14.63
N ILE A 491 -24.72 -14.88 -15.12
CA ILE A 491 -24.37 -14.90 -16.55
C ILE A 491 -23.28 -15.96 -16.72
N PRO A 492 -23.54 -17.10 -17.39
CA PRO A 492 -22.54 -18.13 -17.61
C PRO A 492 -21.40 -17.60 -18.48
N ASN A 493 -20.20 -18.15 -18.29
CA ASN A 493 -19.07 -17.82 -19.17
C ASN A 493 -19.43 -18.23 -20.61
N SER A 494 -19.13 -17.36 -21.57
CA SER A 494 -19.42 -17.60 -22.98
C SER A 494 -18.55 -16.76 -23.91
N ILE A 495 -18.51 -17.11 -25.20
CA ILE A 495 -17.78 -16.35 -26.21
C ILE A 495 -18.49 -15.00 -26.48
N ALA A 496 -17.76 -13.92 -26.26
CA ALA A 496 -18.17 -12.53 -26.41
C ALA A 496 -17.92 -11.99 -27.82
N SER A 497 -16.82 -12.41 -28.46
CA SER A 497 -16.54 -12.12 -29.88
C SER A 497 -15.64 -13.19 -30.53
N VAL A 498 -15.80 -13.31 -31.85
CA VAL A 498 -14.94 -14.06 -32.76
C VAL A 498 -14.44 -13.06 -33.81
N GLU A 499 -13.15 -12.76 -33.79
CA GLU A 499 -12.52 -11.77 -34.66
C GLU A 499 -11.46 -12.44 -35.55
N ARG A 500 -11.43 -12.11 -36.84
CA ARG A 500 -10.41 -12.58 -37.79
C ARG A 500 -9.57 -11.40 -38.30
N LYS A 501 -8.25 -11.57 -38.32
CA LYS A 501 -7.30 -10.69 -39.00
C LYS A 501 -6.54 -11.50 -40.05
N SER A 502 -6.79 -11.19 -41.32
CA SER A 502 -6.04 -11.76 -42.46
C SER A 502 -4.59 -11.27 -42.45
N LEU A 503 -3.67 -12.18 -42.77
CA LEU A 503 -2.25 -11.91 -42.99
C LEU A 503 -1.88 -12.10 -44.48
N GLY A 504 -2.88 -11.97 -45.36
CA GLY A 504 -2.74 -12.21 -46.79
C GLY A 504 -2.27 -13.64 -47.07
N LYS A 505 -1.23 -13.79 -47.89
CA LYS A 505 -0.69 -15.12 -48.24
C LYS A 505 -0.10 -15.87 -47.04
N MET A 506 0.30 -15.18 -45.95
CA MET A 506 0.91 -15.84 -44.79
C MET A 506 -0.09 -16.73 -44.02
N GLY A 507 -1.38 -16.43 -44.11
CA GLY A 507 -2.45 -17.14 -43.41
C GLY A 507 -3.35 -16.18 -42.62
N ASP A 508 -3.81 -16.61 -41.44
CA ASP A 508 -4.86 -15.93 -40.68
C ASP A 508 -4.61 -15.97 -39.17
N ARG A 509 -5.03 -14.91 -38.46
CA ARG A 509 -5.14 -14.88 -36.99
C ARG A 509 -6.60 -14.78 -36.59
N LEU A 510 -7.06 -15.72 -35.78
CA LEU A 510 -8.34 -15.66 -35.08
C LEU A 510 -8.10 -15.19 -33.64
N ILE A 511 -9.06 -14.43 -33.10
CA ILE A 511 -9.08 -13.95 -31.72
C ILE A 511 -10.47 -14.25 -31.17
N ILE A 512 -10.53 -15.16 -30.20
CA ILE A 512 -11.75 -15.59 -29.52
C ILE A 512 -11.73 -14.98 -28.11
N LYS A 513 -12.69 -14.12 -27.79
CA LYS A 513 -12.78 -13.46 -26.48
C LYS A 513 -13.96 -14.02 -25.71
N THR A 514 -13.79 -14.36 -24.44
CA THR A 514 -14.86 -14.82 -23.54
C THR A 514 -15.32 -13.73 -22.57
N LEU A 515 -16.47 -13.89 -21.91
CA LEU A 515 -16.99 -12.93 -20.93
C LEU A 515 -16.21 -12.96 -19.60
N THR A 516 -15.72 -14.13 -19.22
CA THR A 516 -14.83 -14.37 -18.06
C THR A 516 -13.71 -15.36 -18.44
N PRO A 517 -12.68 -15.58 -17.60
CA PRO A 517 -11.54 -16.43 -17.96
C PRO A 517 -11.94 -17.85 -18.38
N ALA A 518 -11.28 -18.40 -19.40
CA ALA A 518 -11.57 -19.73 -19.94
C ALA A 518 -10.30 -20.56 -20.13
N LYS A 519 -10.33 -21.83 -19.73
CA LYS A 519 -9.24 -22.78 -19.94
C LYS A 519 -9.26 -23.27 -21.40
N CYS A 520 -8.09 -23.31 -22.04
CA CYS A 520 -7.95 -23.63 -23.46
C CYS A 520 -7.11 -24.91 -23.67
N SER A 521 -7.75 -25.99 -24.09
CA SER A 521 -7.10 -27.19 -24.61
C SER A 521 -7.16 -27.21 -26.16
N ARG A 522 -6.24 -27.94 -26.81
CA ARG A 522 -6.11 -27.96 -28.28
C ARG A 522 -5.52 -29.27 -28.82
N THR A 523 -5.98 -29.68 -30.00
CA THR A 523 -5.50 -30.86 -30.75
C THR A 523 -5.42 -30.55 -32.26
N LYS A 524 -4.69 -31.38 -33.02
CA LYS A 524 -4.67 -31.33 -34.50
C LYS A 524 -4.79 -32.75 -35.05
N THR A 525 -5.71 -32.94 -36.00
CA THR A 525 -5.93 -34.21 -36.70
C THR A 525 -6.06 -33.93 -38.19
N GLY A 526 -5.12 -34.42 -39.00
CA GLY A 526 -5.01 -34.00 -40.40
C GLY A 526 -4.89 -32.47 -40.48
N ASP A 527 -5.67 -31.85 -41.37
CA ASP A 527 -5.73 -30.39 -41.56
C ASP A 527 -6.85 -29.71 -40.75
N THR A 528 -7.31 -30.38 -39.70
CA THR A 528 -8.25 -29.83 -38.72
C THR A 528 -7.52 -29.50 -37.41
N VAL A 529 -7.67 -28.26 -36.95
CA VAL A 529 -7.28 -27.83 -35.59
C VAL A 529 -8.54 -27.72 -34.75
N GLU A 530 -8.53 -28.37 -33.59
CA GLU A 530 -9.65 -28.31 -32.65
C GLU A 530 -9.20 -27.60 -31.36
N ILE A 531 -9.93 -26.57 -30.97
CA ILE A 531 -9.70 -25.76 -29.77
C ILE A 531 -10.91 -25.96 -28.86
N ARG A 532 -10.70 -26.36 -27.61
CA ARG A 532 -11.78 -26.45 -26.62
C ARG A 532 -11.62 -25.34 -25.60
N LEU A 533 -12.67 -24.53 -25.45
CA LEU A 533 -12.81 -23.54 -24.38
C LEU A 533 -13.68 -24.15 -23.28
N GLU A 534 -13.03 -24.61 -22.21
CA GLU A 534 -13.68 -25.24 -21.06
C GLU A 534 -14.35 -24.16 -20.18
N GLY A 535 -15.59 -24.43 -19.76
CA GLY A 535 -16.45 -23.49 -19.03
C GLY A 535 -17.19 -22.47 -19.92
N ALA A 536 -16.65 -22.12 -21.10
CA ALA A 536 -17.22 -21.09 -21.95
C ALA A 536 -18.21 -21.64 -23.01
N LEU A 537 -19.48 -21.26 -22.88
CA LEU A 537 -20.56 -21.51 -23.84
C LEU A 537 -20.39 -20.70 -25.16
N GLN A 538 -21.14 -21.03 -26.20
CA GLN A 538 -20.97 -20.46 -27.54
C GLN A 538 -21.40 -18.98 -27.60
N GLY A 539 -22.40 -18.58 -26.82
CA GLY A 539 -22.75 -17.18 -26.56
C GLY A 539 -23.07 -16.36 -27.82
N LYS A 540 -22.13 -15.51 -28.24
CA LYS A 540 -22.24 -14.65 -29.43
C LYS A 540 -21.53 -15.20 -30.68
N ALA A 541 -20.89 -16.37 -30.60
CA ALA A 541 -20.32 -17.03 -31.77
C ALA A 541 -21.42 -17.67 -32.64
N GLN A 542 -21.30 -17.49 -33.95
CA GLN A 542 -22.12 -18.20 -34.94
C GLN A 542 -21.71 -19.67 -35.02
N ASP A 543 -22.65 -20.56 -35.35
CA ASP A 543 -22.40 -22.01 -35.50
C ASP A 543 -21.30 -22.31 -36.54
N GLU A 544 -21.20 -21.46 -37.56
CA GLU A 544 -20.20 -21.56 -38.62
C GLU A 544 -19.70 -20.18 -39.05
N TYR A 545 -18.39 -20.07 -39.31
CA TYR A 545 -17.77 -18.94 -40.00
C TYR A 545 -17.05 -19.42 -41.27
N LYS A 546 -17.32 -18.76 -42.40
CA LYS A 546 -16.68 -19.01 -43.70
C LYS A 546 -16.04 -17.73 -44.23
N TYR A 547 -14.86 -17.87 -44.85
CA TYR A 547 -14.05 -16.75 -45.32
C TYR A 547 -13.57 -17.01 -46.74
N SER A 548 -14.32 -16.53 -47.74
CA SER A 548 -14.01 -16.72 -49.17
C SER A 548 -12.72 -16.02 -49.63
N ASP A 549 -12.17 -15.11 -48.82
CA ASP A 549 -10.87 -14.45 -49.03
C ASP A 549 -9.70 -15.18 -48.34
N SER A 550 -9.97 -16.18 -47.49
CA SER A 550 -8.90 -16.93 -46.82
C SER A 550 -8.28 -17.95 -47.76
N THR A 551 -6.95 -17.99 -47.78
CA THR A 551 -6.19 -19.07 -48.45
C THR A 551 -6.11 -20.33 -47.60
N ILE A 552 -6.25 -20.23 -46.28
CA ILE A 552 -5.94 -21.31 -45.33
C ILE A 552 -7.16 -21.83 -44.57
N ILE A 553 -8.06 -20.98 -44.09
CA ILE A 553 -9.30 -21.39 -43.41
C ILE A 553 -10.31 -21.79 -44.48
N LYS A 554 -10.78 -23.04 -44.40
CA LYS A 554 -11.87 -23.54 -45.23
C LYS A 554 -13.23 -23.25 -44.58
N ASP A 555 -13.32 -23.59 -43.30
CA ASP A 555 -14.49 -23.41 -42.44
C ASP A 555 -14.04 -23.37 -40.97
N ILE A 556 -14.82 -22.69 -40.13
CA ILE A 556 -14.76 -22.82 -38.68
C ILE A 556 -16.15 -23.18 -38.20
N THR A 557 -16.28 -24.23 -37.41
CA THR A 557 -17.53 -24.58 -36.74
C THR A 557 -17.40 -24.46 -35.23
N PHE A 558 -18.46 -24.00 -34.58
CA PHE A 558 -18.59 -23.92 -33.12
C PHE A 558 -19.61 -24.97 -32.68
N THR A 559 -19.38 -25.61 -31.53
CA THR A 559 -20.28 -26.64 -31.00
C THR A 559 -20.19 -26.67 -29.48
N GLU A 560 -21.30 -26.41 -28.80
CA GLU A 560 -21.39 -26.58 -27.36
C GLU A 560 -21.30 -28.06 -26.95
N THR A 561 -20.59 -28.32 -25.86
CA THR A 561 -20.48 -29.64 -25.24
C THR A 561 -21.20 -29.66 -23.90
N THR A 562 -21.96 -30.72 -23.64
CA THR A 562 -22.71 -30.94 -22.41
C THR A 562 -22.05 -32.03 -21.56
N GLY A 563 -22.35 -32.07 -20.25
CA GLY A 563 -21.81 -33.04 -19.31
C GLY A 563 -20.96 -32.41 -18.19
N LYS A 564 -20.02 -33.17 -17.62
CA LYS A 564 -19.25 -32.76 -16.42
C LYS A 564 -18.35 -31.52 -16.59
N THR A 565 -18.00 -31.17 -17.82
CA THR A 565 -17.18 -29.99 -18.13
C THR A 565 -17.75 -29.37 -19.40
N PRO A 566 -18.82 -28.55 -19.28
CA PRO A 566 -19.42 -27.90 -20.44
C PRO A 566 -18.45 -26.87 -21.04
N GLY A 567 -18.72 -26.46 -22.27
CA GLY A 567 -17.90 -25.49 -22.98
C GLY A 567 -17.94 -25.69 -24.49
N THR A 568 -17.24 -24.84 -25.24
CA THR A 568 -17.33 -24.81 -26.70
C THR A 568 -16.13 -25.49 -27.35
N ILE A 569 -16.40 -26.42 -28.26
CA ILE A 569 -15.42 -26.90 -29.24
C ILE A 569 -15.48 -25.96 -30.46
N ILE A 570 -14.31 -25.45 -30.85
CA ILE A 570 -14.09 -24.65 -32.04
C ILE A 570 -13.25 -25.51 -32.98
N ARG A 571 -13.84 -25.96 -34.08
CA ARG A 571 -13.17 -26.80 -35.08
C ARG A 571 -12.87 -25.97 -36.32
N ILE A 572 -11.59 -25.78 -36.58
CA ILE A 572 -11.06 -25.02 -37.72
C ILE A 572 -10.57 -26.04 -38.75
N THR A 573 -11.26 -26.13 -39.88
CA THR A 573 -10.80 -26.93 -41.03
C THR A 573 -9.96 -26.05 -41.95
N THR A 574 -8.85 -26.57 -42.44
CA THR A 574 -7.90 -25.81 -43.28
C THR A 574 -7.59 -26.50 -44.61
N ASN A 575 -7.03 -25.74 -45.56
CA ASN A 575 -6.72 -26.20 -46.92
C ASN A 575 -5.32 -26.87 -47.03
N ASP A 576 -4.28 -26.26 -46.44
CA ASP A 576 -2.91 -26.79 -46.41
C ASP A 576 -2.12 -26.16 -45.23
N LEU A 577 -2.43 -26.61 -44.02
CA LEU A 577 -1.90 -26.01 -42.77
C LEU A 577 -0.52 -26.54 -42.43
N GLY A 578 0.48 -25.67 -42.57
CA GLY A 578 1.85 -25.96 -42.14
C GLY A 578 2.03 -25.88 -40.63
N LYS A 579 1.62 -24.77 -40.02
CA LYS A 579 1.87 -24.48 -38.59
C LYS A 579 0.72 -23.68 -38.00
N TYR A 580 0.34 -24.03 -36.78
CA TYR A 580 -0.56 -23.23 -35.95
C TYR A 580 0.14 -22.84 -34.64
N ILE A 581 -0.30 -21.75 -34.03
CA ILE A 581 0.10 -21.34 -32.67
C ILE A 581 -1.17 -20.91 -31.93
N VAL A 582 -1.36 -21.43 -30.72
CA VAL A 582 -2.45 -21.03 -29.81
C VAL A 582 -1.82 -20.38 -28.59
N GLY A 583 -2.29 -19.18 -28.23
CA GLY A 583 -1.79 -18.45 -27.06
C GLY A 583 -2.83 -17.48 -26.51
N GLN A 584 -2.83 -17.29 -25.20
CA GLN A 584 -3.70 -16.33 -24.53
C GLN A 584 -2.94 -15.02 -24.29
N THR A 585 -3.46 -13.89 -24.80
CA THR A 585 -2.86 -12.57 -24.58
C THR A 585 -3.26 -11.97 -23.23
N ASP A 586 -4.39 -12.42 -22.71
CA ASP A 586 -4.93 -12.20 -21.39
C ASP A 586 -5.83 -13.43 -21.07
N ALA A 587 -6.33 -13.54 -19.85
CA ALA A 587 -7.09 -14.71 -19.40
C ALA A 587 -8.43 -14.95 -20.16
N MET A 588 -8.90 -13.98 -20.95
CA MET A 588 -10.17 -14.01 -21.69
C MET A 588 -9.98 -14.05 -23.21
N SER A 589 -8.82 -13.66 -23.75
CA SER A 589 -8.52 -13.58 -25.19
C SER A 589 -7.63 -14.72 -25.69
N THR A 590 -8.24 -15.76 -26.27
CA THR A 590 -7.53 -16.86 -26.93
C THR A 590 -7.23 -16.51 -28.39
N ASN A 591 -5.95 -16.47 -28.75
CA ASN A 591 -5.47 -16.13 -30.09
C ASN A 591 -4.98 -17.41 -30.79
N ILE A 592 -5.39 -17.59 -32.05
CA ILE A 592 -5.05 -18.77 -32.86
C ILE A 592 -4.48 -18.25 -34.18
N LEU A 593 -3.17 -18.39 -34.37
CA LEU A 593 -2.47 -18.10 -35.61
C LEU A 593 -2.39 -19.37 -36.47
N LEU A 594 -2.71 -19.24 -37.75
CA LEU A 594 -2.70 -20.31 -38.75
C LEU A 594 -1.79 -19.87 -39.91
N VAL A 595 -0.82 -20.71 -40.29
CA VAL A 595 0.21 -20.38 -41.30
C VAL A 595 0.24 -21.43 -42.41
N GLY A 596 0.19 -20.95 -43.66
CA GLY A 596 0.23 -21.80 -44.86
C GLY A 596 1.50 -22.63 -44.94
N LYS A 597 1.40 -23.88 -45.41
CA LYS A 597 2.56 -24.78 -45.51
C LYS A 597 3.56 -24.34 -46.56
N ASP A 598 3.08 -23.77 -47.67
CA ASP A 598 3.88 -23.08 -48.70
C ASP A 598 4.63 -21.85 -48.14
N GLN A 599 4.14 -21.27 -47.04
CA GLN A 599 4.78 -20.16 -46.34
C GLN A 599 5.83 -20.62 -45.31
N ILE A 600 5.87 -21.93 -44.97
CA ILE A 600 6.94 -22.49 -44.14
C ILE A 600 8.18 -22.72 -45.00
N LYS A 601 9.02 -21.68 -45.06
CA LYS A 601 10.38 -21.78 -45.57
C LYS A 601 11.23 -22.61 -44.61
N THR A 602 12.29 -23.23 -45.11
CA THR A 602 13.34 -23.84 -44.26
C THR A 602 13.88 -22.81 -43.27
N ARG A 603 14.04 -23.19 -41.99
CA ARG A 603 14.53 -22.26 -40.95
C ARG A 603 16.00 -21.91 -41.22
N ARG A 604 16.30 -20.61 -41.28
CA ARG A 604 17.66 -20.09 -41.40
C ARG A 604 18.24 -19.94 -40.00
N GLU A 605 18.73 -21.03 -39.43
CA GLU A 605 19.27 -21.07 -38.06
C GLU A 605 20.35 -20.00 -37.80
N ASN A 606 21.18 -19.70 -38.81
CA ASN A 606 22.21 -18.66 -38.76
C ASN A 606 21.71 -17.23 -39.05
N LEU A 607 20.40 -17.02 -39.24
CA LEU A 607 19.82 -15.71 -39.49
C LEU A 607 19.26 -15.10 -38.20
N VAL A 608 19.73 -13.88 -37.90
CA VAL A 608 19.12 -12.98 -36.93
C VAL A 608 18.38 -11.86 -37.67
N VAL A 609 17.13 -11.59 -37.29
CA VAL A 609 16.41 -10.39 -37.71
C VAL A 609 16.45 -9.38 -36.58
N LEU A 610 17.09 -8.22 -36.83
CA LEU A 610 17.18 -7.11 -35.89
C LEU A 610 16.05 -6.10 -36.16
N ASP A 611 15.32 -5.75 -35.12
CA ASP A 611 14.18 -4.86 -35.16
C ASP A 611 14.42 -3.60 -34.32
N PRO A 612 15.03 -2.54 -34.89
CA PRO A 612 15.13 -1.27 -34.19
C PRO A 612 13.73 -0.66 -34.00
N GLY A 613 13.29 -0.56 -32.76
CA GLY A 613 11.98 -0.09 -32.33
C GLY A 613 11.63 1.29 -32.88
N HIS A 614 10.33 1.59 -32.93
CA HIS A 614 9.80 2.88 -33.40
C HIS A 614 10.28 3.24 -34.83
N GLY A 615 10.28 4.53 -35.19
CA GLY A 615 10.75 5.04 -36.49
C GLY A 615 9.77 6.00 -37.16
N GLY A 616 10.27 6.92 -37.99
CA GLY A 616 9.45 7.88 -38.73
C GLY A 616 8.59 8.75 -37.81
N ARG A 617 7.26 8.58 -37.91
CA ARG A 617 6.24 9.27 -37.08
C ARG A 617 6.29 8.90 -35.60
N ASP A 618 6.71 7.68 -35.30
CA ASP A 618 6.85 7.20 -33.93
C ASP A 618 8.30 7.40 -33.47
N THR A 619 8.47 8.15 -32.39
CA THR A 619 9.79 8.45 -31.83
C THR A 619 10.25 7.48 -30.75
N GLY A 620 9.34 6.65 -30.22
CA GLY A 620 9.49 6.11 -28.88
C GLY A 620 9.61 7.22 -27.83
N ALA A 621 10.22 6.88 -26.71
CA ALA A 621 10.55 7.82 -25.64
C ALA A 621 11.46 8.96 -26.16
N ARG A 622 11.25 10.16 -25.60
CA ARG A 622 12.09 11.35 -25.89
C ARG A 622 12.73 11.85 -24.61
N ARG A 623 14.02 12.15 -24.67
CA ARG A 623 14.76 12.68 -23.52
C ARG A 623 15.99 13.47 -23.95
N ASN A 624 16.18 14.66 -23.38
CA ASN A 624 17.36 15.51 -23.55
C ASN A 624 17.78 15.75 -25.01
N GLY A 625 16.80 15.89 -25.92
CA GLY A 625 17.03 16.08 -27.36
C GLY A 625 17.19 14.80 -28.19
N PHE A 626 17.24 13.62 -27.56
CA PHE A 626 17.28 12.33 -28.23
C PHE A 626 15.89 11.70 -28.34
N ASN A 627 15.62 11.02 -29.45
CA ASN A 627 14.50 10.08 -29.59
C ASN A 627 15.04 8.65 -29.53
N GLU A 628 14.30 7.76 -28.89
CA GLU A 628 14.57 6.32 -28.82
C GLU A 628 14.76 5.71 -30.22
N LYS A 629 13.89 6.06 -31.18
CA LYS A 629 14.00 5.62 -32.58
C LYS A 629 15.37 5.85 -33.24
N ASP A 630 16.11 6.87 -32.81
CA ASP A 630 17.40 7.27 -33.37
C ASP A 630 18.57 6.53 -32.68
N VAL A 631 18.37 6.15 -31.42
CA VAL A 631 19.30 5.36 -30.62
C VAL A 631 19.22 3.89 -31.05
N ASN A 632 18.00 3.34 -31.07
CA ASN A 632 17.75 1.94 -31.36
C ASN A 632 18.21 1.57 -32.78
N LEU A 633 18.00 2.46 -33.76
CA LEU A 633 18.52 2.30 -35.12
C LEU A 633 20.07 2.21 -35.15
N LYS A 634 20.77 3.08 -34.42
CA LYS A 634 22.24 3.08 -34.36
C LYS A 634 22.77 1.82 -33.66
N ILE A 635 22.10 1.37 -32.59
CA ILE A 635 22.45 0.13 -31.89
C ILE A 635 22.24 -1.06 -32.83
N ALA A 636 21.05 -1.21 -33.42
CA ALA A 636 20.74 -2.34 -34.30
C ALA A 636 21.72 -2.44 -35.50
N LEU A 637 22.00 -1.33 -36.19
CA LEU A 637 22.96 -1.32 -37.30
C LEU A 637 24.37 -1.73 -36.84
N LYS A 638 24.83 -1.32 -35.64
CA LYS A 638 26.15 -1.71 -35.13
C LYS A 638 26.20 -3.15 -34.62
N VAL A 639 25.12 -3.64 -34.00
CA VAL A 639 24.98 -5.06 -33.62
C VAL A 639 25.00 -5.95 -34.86
N GLY A 640 24.28 -5.56 -35.93
CA GLY A 640 24.25 -6.30 -37.18
C GLY A 640 25.59 -6.30 -37.93
N GLU A 641 26.37 -5.21 -37.87
CA GLU A 641 27.75 -5.18 -38.35
C GLU A 641 28.63 -6.19 -37.59
N LEU A 642 28.58 -6.18 -36.26
CA LEU A 642 29.36 -7.09 -35.40
C LEU A 642 28.97 -8.57 -35.57
N LEU A 643 27.69 -8.86 -35.82
CA LEU A 643 27.19 -10.20 -36.12
C LEU A 643 27.64 -10.68 -37.51
N LYS A 644 27.53 -9.85 -38.56
CA LYS A 644 28.03 -10.18 -39.91
C LYS A 644 29.53 -10.45 -39.91
N ASN A 645 30.31 -9.69 -39.13
CA ASN A 645 31.74 -9.93 -38.94
C ASN A 645 32.08 -11.25 -38.21
N LYS A 646 31.09 -11.91 -37.59
CA LYS A 646 31.21 -13.27 -37.01
C LYS A 646 30.61 -14.37 -37.90
N GLY A 647 30.23 -14.06 -39.14
CA GLY A 647 29.62 -15.01 -40.08
C GLY A 647 28.12 -15.27 -39.84
N VAL A 648 27.46 -14.48 -38.99
CA VAL A 648 26.02 -14.57 -38.75
C VAL A 648 25.27 -13.79 -39.83
N GLU A 649 24.23 -14.37 -40.42
CA GLU A 649 23.37 -13.67 -41.37
C GLU A 649 22.51 -12.65 -40.61
N VAL A 650 22.40 -11.41 -41.10
CA VAL A 650 21.57 -10.38 -40.46
C VAL A 650 20.73 -9.61 -41.46
N GLU A 651 19.43 -9.60 -41.21
CA GLU A 651 18.40 -8.79 -41.85
C GLU A 651 17.79 -7.82 -40.84
N TYR A 652 17.07 -6.81 -41.33
CA TYR A 652 16.49 -5.75 -40.48
C TYR A 652 15.02 -5.50 -40.80
N THR A 653 14.23 -5.07 -39.81
CA THR A 653 12.87 -4.56 -40.07
C THR A 653 12.88 -3.15 -40.68
N ARG A 654 13.87 -2.33 -40.30
CA ARG A 654 14.21 -1.05 -40.95
C ARG A 654 15.71 -0.76 -40.82
N THR A 655 16.28 -0.10 -41.82
CA THR A 655 17.66 0.40 -41.83
C THR A 655 17.74 1.93 -41.85
N SER A 656 16.61 2.61 -41.77
CA SER A 656 16.46 4.07 -41.86
C SER A 656 15.37 4.58 -40.90
N ASP A 657 15.15 5.90 -40.88
CA ASP A 657 14.10 6.54 -40.09
C ASP A 657 12.71 6.42 -40.74
N VAL A 658 12.22 5.19 -40.86
CA VAL A 658 10.89 4.86 -41.38
C VAL A 658 10.04 4.18 -40.30
N TYR A 659 8.74 4.43 -40.32
CA TYR A 659 7.80 3.79 -39.41
C TYR A 659 7.40 2.40 -39.95
N VAL A 660 7.50 1.38 -39.11
CA VAL A 660 7.06 0.00 -39.40
C VAL A 660 6.05 -0.43 -38.35
N GLU A 661 4.87 -0.87 -38.79
CA GLU A 661 3.79 -1.39 -37.93
C GLU A 661 4.25 -2.64 -37.16
N LEU A 662 3.73 -2.86 -35.95
CA LEU A 662 4.18 -3.93 -35.05
C LEU A 662 4.02 -5.34 -35.66
N GLU A 663 2.91 -5.60 -36.36
CA GLU A 663 2.74 -6.89 -37.05
C GLU A 663 3.66 -7.07 -38.26
N GLU A 664 4.07 -6.01 -38.98
CA GLU A 664 5.01 -6.17 -40.11
C GLU A 664 6.42 -6.52 -39.60
N ARG A 665 6.85 -6.00 -38.44
CA ARG A 665 8.13 -6.39 -37.80
C ARG A 665 8.19 -7.90 -37.56
N ALA A 666 7.11 -8.45 -37.00
CA ALA A 666 6.96 -9.90 -36.80
C ALA A 666 6.77 -10.65 -38.14
N ALA A 667 6.05 -10.07 -39.11
CA ALA A 667 5.85 -10.68 -40.42
C ALA A 667 7.16 -10.80 -41.20
N ILE A 668 8.06 -9.80 -41.15
CA ILE A 668 9.42 -9.86 -41.73
C ILE A 668 10.19 -11.06 -41.16
N ALA A 669 10.23 -11.20 -39.84
CA ALA A 669 10.94 -12.31 -39.18
C ALA A 669 10.40 -13.69 -39.57
N ASN A 670 9.07 -13.84 -39.56
CA ASN A 670 8.40 -15.08 -39.96
C ASN A 670 8.57 -15.37 -41.46
N ARG A 671 8.46 -14.35 -42.33
CA ARG A 671 8.66 -14.42 -43.80
C ARG A 671 10.09 -14.77 -44.20
N LEU A 672 11.06 -14.56 -43.31
CA LEU A 672 12.46 -14.98 -43.47
C LEU A 672 12.76 -16.33 -42.79
N ASN A 673 11.84 -16.83 -41.95
CA ASN A 673 12.01 -17.93 -40.99
C ASN A 673 13.38 -17.92 -40.29
N ALA A 674 13.67 -16.82 -39.62
CA ALA A 674 14.93 -16.58 -38.92
C ALA A 674 15.16 -17.55 -37.75
N GLY A 675 16.43 -17.82 -37.45
CA GLY A 675 16.84 -18.51 -36.23
C GLY A 675 16.46 -17.71 -34.98
N LEU A 676 16.65 -16.39 -35.03
CA LEU A 676 16.38 -15.46 -33.94
C LEU A 676 15.75 -14.14 -34.43
N PHE A 677 14.90 -13.55 -33.60
CA PHE A 677 14.39 -12.18 -33.75
C PHE A 677 14.77 -11.38 -32.50
N VAL A 678 15.31 -10.17 -32.66
CA VAL A 678 15.70 -9.29 -31.56
C VAL A 678 15.14 -7.89 -31.82
N SER A 679 14.15 -7.48 -31.04
CA SER A 679 13.71 -6.08 -30.98
C SER A 679 14.63 -5.28 -30.06
N ILE A 680 14.98 -4.06 -30.47
CA ILE A 680 16.00 -3.19 -29.87
C ILE A 680 15.41 -1.82 -29.62
#